data_AF-A0AAV2CVZ0-F1
#
_entry.id   AF-A0AAV2CVZ0-F1
#
_cell.length_a   1.000
_cell.length_b   1.000
_cell.length_c   1.000
_cell.angle_alpha   90.00
_cell.angle_beta   90.00
_cell.angle_gamma   90.00
#
_symmetry.space_group_name_H-M   'P 1'
#
loop_
_entity.id
_entity.type
_entity.pdbx_description
1 polymer ?
#
loop_
_entity_poly.entity_id
_entity_poly.type
_entity_poly.pdbx_seq_one_letter_code
_entity_poly.pdbx_strand_id
1 'polypeptide(L)'
;MALAFFSTGELPPAVTDSTLVLIPKVEVPEKVTHLRPISLNNVSLKAITKAMTSRLKPVMRKLVSPRQSSFIPGRQTADNILVVQEVLHSFRKKRGKKGGLVFKIDLEKAYDRLRWDFLRDTLKEVGLPSSWISCIMYCVEQNRMRVLWNGELSQPICPSRGVRQGDPLSPYLFVLCMERLSHRIDLAVRDGLWKPVKLSANGPPLTHLFFADDLLLFAEAESHQITAIRQCLEDFCLSSGQQVNYNKSILYVSPNISRRKASQLSRRAGIPLKAALGRYLGIQAIQERVTKERYQSIILRIQKRMAPWKAKRLSFAARLTLTQSVSASLPVYNMQTELIPMGVCKSIDKLNRDFIWSDEEEKAKMHLVSWEKMTMPKKQGGVGIRSTRQANLAMLAKCGWRLLQDKDSIWTQVMKAKYGRHRQELDMIRPIQGSSFTWASIAKVASLLKKGCAWNIKSGRKTHFWLDCWVSQVPLRELAVDNVPPELEGVKVADMVGEDGCWKTELFVNLLPEEVTQRILSVAVDSASDEEDQLFWTASSDGRFTTKSAFSLLIQHQPDQDEGIWKIIWKLPTLERVRCFMWQAFLDRLATNVLRYSRRVADSPDCERCAGQPESVLHILRDCTPALFFWSRHVPLHQQASFFSCNQREWLSMNLKSGDSVGNGVEWPGFFSTAAWLIWKNRTTACFKGIGAAMTPPTLEFSILTKTKLWYDSWNSSDLGLDSRSRPARRVLADIGWGGPESGWVTMNIDGASNGNPGPAGAGGLLRDGTGKWLKGFVASLGTATAVLAELWAFSHGLDLAWKEGHRAIKIETDSQLAIQLIERRHDPIHPHATLLAGIRKRISREWLIRIVHTYREGNRAADWLSKHSLVYPYGVYELAEPPNGLKQVLRDDMLGATFQRRIVTPPSSIP
;
A
#
# COMPACT_ATOMS: atom_id res chain seq x y z
N MET A 1 -9.32 15.20 -32.41
CA MET A 1 -7.84 15.33 -32.50
C MET A 1 -7.11 14.01 -32.26
N ALA A 2 -7.16 13.40 -31.07
CA ALA A 2 -6.39 12.16 -30.81
C ALA A 2 -6.74 11.00 -31.75
N LEU A 3 -8.02 10.77 -32.06
CA LEU A 3 -8.45 9.74 -33.03
C LEU A 3 -7.92 10.02 -34.45
N ALA A 4 -7.94 11.29 -34.87
CA ALA A 4 -7.39 11.70 -36.16
C ALA A 4 -5.89 11.43 -36.21
N PHE A 5 -5.13 11.82 -35.18
CA PHE A 5 -3.69 11.55 -35.10
C PHE A 5 -3.34 10.06 -35.22
N PHE A 6 -4.06 9.17 -34.53
CA PHE A 6 -3.79 7.73 -34.65
C PHE A 6 -4.20 7.13 -36.00
N SER A 7 -4.96 7.86 -36.81
CA SER A 7 -5.37 7.45 -38.16
C SER A 7 -4.45 8.03 -39.23
N THR A 8 -4.06 9.30 -39.11
CA THR A 8 -3.29 10.04 -40.12
C THR A 8 -1.79 10.13 -39.81
N GLY A 9 -1.40 9.99 -38.54
CA GLY A 9 -0.03 10.17 -38.08
C GLY A 9 0.41 11.61 -37.87
N GLU A 10 -0.49 12.60 -38.02
CA GLU A 10 -0.15 14.03 -38.02
C GLU A 10 -0.87 14.82 -36.92
N LEU A 11 -0.21 15.87 -36.41
CA LEU A 11 -0.78 16.83 -35.46
C LEU A 11 -0.63 18.26 -35.99
N PRO A 12 -1.55 19.17 -35.63
CA PRO A 12 -1.34 20.59 -35.89
C PRO A 12 -0.01 21.07 -35.26
N PRO A 13 0.83 21.83 -35.97
CA PRO A 13 2.16 22.23 -35.49
C PRO A 13 2.15 22.86 -34.08
N ALA A 14 1.17 23.71 -33.79
CA ALA A 14 1.02 24.38 -32.49
C ALA A 14 0.85 23.41 -31.30
N VAL A 15 0.40 22.18 -31.53
CA VAL A 15 0.26 21.14 -30.49
C VAL A 15 1.63 20.54 -30.16
N THR A 16 2.57 20.57 -31.09
CA THR A 16 3.89 19.96 -30.96
C THR A 16 4.98 20.92 -30.44
N ASP A 17 4.70 22.21 -30.44
CA ASP A 17 5.56 23.26 -29.88
C ASP A 17 5.73 23.10 -28.37
N SER A 18 6.91 23.44 -27.86
CA SER A 18 7.23 23.37 -26.43
C SER A 18 8.02 24.57 -25.94
N THR A 19 7.76 24.93 -24.68
CA THR A 19 8.45 26.03 -24.01
C THR A 19 9.52 25.46 -23.08
N LEU A 20 10.78 25.79 -23.30
CA LEU A 20 11.91 25.36 -22.49
C LEU A 20 12.12 26.32 -21.32
N VAL A 21 11.96 25.81 -20.10
CA VAL A 21 12.21 26.57 -18.85
C VAL A 21 13.47 26.06 -18.19
N LEU A 22 14.27 26.96 -17.63
CA LEU A 22 15.53 26.64 -16.96
C LEU A 22 15.34 26.66 -15.44
N ILE A 23 15.48 25.49 -14.80
CA ILE A 23 15.34 25.34 -13.34
C ILE A 23 16.72 25.25 -12.68
N PRO A 24 16.99 25.97 -11.58
CA PRO A 24 18.23 25.85 -10.82
C PRO A 24 18.48 24.43 -10.28
N LYS A 25 19.68 23.89 -10.51
CA LYS A 25 20.15 22.62 -9.88
C LYS A 25 20.82 22.85 -8.52
N VAL A 26 21.26 24.07 -8.27
CA VAL A 26 21.97 24.53 -7.07
C VAL A 26 21.29 25.80 -6.55
N GLU A 27 21.54 26.16 -5.30
CA GLU A 27 20.90 27.34 -4.68
C GLU A 27 21.23 28.65 -5.42
N VAL A 28 22.47 28.80 -5.90
CA VAL A 28 22.92 29.99 -6.65
C VAL A 28 23.52 29.56 -8.00
N PRO A 29 22.75 29.60 -9.09
CA PRO A 29 23.23 29.13 -10.40
C PRO A 29 24.05 30.21 -11.13
N GLU A 30 25.38 30.09 -11.11
CA GLU A 30 26.29 31.00 -11.85
C GLU A 30 26.62 30.56 -13.28
N LYS A 31 26.39 29.28 -13.63
CA LYS A 31 26.75 28.70 -14.94
C LYS A 31 25.54 28.06 -15.58
N VAL A 32 25.46 28.03 -16.91
CA VAL A 32 24.37 27.32 -17.63
C VAL A 32 24.30 25.84 -17.25
N THR A 33 25.44 25.21 -16.92
CA THR A 33 25.48 23.82 -16.43
C THR A 33 24.80 23.62 -15.08
N HIS A 34 24.68 24.69 -14.29
CA HIS A 34 23.94 24.74 -13.03
C HIS A 34 22.41 24.84 -13.24
N LEU A 35 21.95 24.98 -14.49
CA LEU A 35 20.53 24.99 -14.85
C LEU A 35 20.14 23.62 -15.46
N ARG A 36 18.89 23.21 -15.21
CA ARG A 36 18.25 22.05 -15.83
C ARG A 36 17.16 22.55 -16.79
N PRO A 37 17.28 22.31 -18.10
CA PRO A 37 16.21 22.60 -19.03
C PRO A 37 15.05 21.61 -18.83
N ILE A 38 13.81 22.11 -18.85
CA ILE A 38 12.58 21.31 -18.83
C ILE A 38 11.66 21.81 -19.94
N SER A 39 11.17 20.90 -20.77
CA SER A 39 10.22 21.22 -21.83
C SER A 39 8.79 21.18 -21.28
N LEU A 40 8.11 22.33 -21.31
CA LEU A 40 6.69 22.46 -21.06
C LEU A 40 5.94 22.19 -22.37
N ASN A 41 5.48 20.94 -22.52
CA ASN A 41 4.71 20.52 -23.70
C ASN A 41 3.23 20.86 -23.55
N ASN A 42 2.55 21.03 -24.69
CA ASN A 42 1.09 21.15 -24.78
C ASN A 42 0.38 19.98 -24.06
N VAL A 43 -0.71 20.27 -23.34
CA VAL A 43 -1.50 19.27 -22.60
C VAL A 43 -2.09 18.21 -23.55
N SER A 44 -2.54 18.60 -24.74
CA SER A 44 -3.07 17.70 -25.75
C SER A 44 -2.03 16.68 -26.21
N LEU A 45 -0.80 17.14 -26.47
CA LEU A 45 0.32 16.25 -26.78
C LEU A 45 0.62 15.31 -25.62
N LYS A 46 0.67 15.81 -24.38
CA LYS A 46 0.87 14.97 -23.19
C LYS A 46 -0.22 13.92 -23.02
N ALA A 47 -1.47 14.24 -23.35
CA ALA A 47 -2.57 13.28 -23.30
C ALA A 47 -2.38 12.16 -24.33
N ILE A 48 -1.99 12.52 -25.57
CA ILE A 48 -1.71 11.56 -26.64
C ILE A 48 -0.53 10.66 -26.27
N THR A 49 0.62 11.24 -25.89
CA THR A 49 1.81 10.45 -25.53
C THR A 49 1.56 9.63 -24.27
N LYS A 50 0.75 10.11 -23.32
CA LYS A 50 0.31 9.31 -22.16
C LYS A 50 -0.56 8.11 -22.56
N ALA A 51 -1.45 8.25 -23.53
CA ALA A 51 -2.24 7.15 -24.05
C ALA A 51 -1.33 6.09 -24.70
N MET A 52 -0.35 6.53 -25.50
CA MET A 52 0.66 5.65 -26.10
C MET A 52 1.50 4.93 -25.03
N THR A 53 2.01 5.66 -24.03
CA THR A 53 2.74 5.09 -22.89
C THR A 53 1.90 4.05 -22.16
N SER A 54 0.60 4.28 -21.98
CA SER A 54 -0.29 3.34 -21.28
C SER A 54 -0.46 2.01 -22.03
N ARG A 55 -0.33 2.02 -23.37
CA ARG A 55 -0.29 0.81 -24.21
C ARG A 55 1.09 0.14 -24.24
N LEU A 56 2.17 0.91 -24.20
CA LEU A 56 3.54 0.37 -24.18
C LEU A 56 3.89 -0.27 -22.82
N LYS A 57 3.47 0.35 -21.72
CA LYS A 57 3.87 -0.01 -20.35
C LYS A 57 3.69 -1.49 -19.99
N PRO A 58 2.58 -2.18 -20.35
CA PRO A 58 2.40 -3.61 -20.04
C PRO A 58 3.41 -4.53 -20.73
N VAL A 59 3.90 -4.18 -21.92
CA VAL A 59 4.82 -5.02 -22.70
C VAL A 59 6.30 -4.76 -22.36
N MET A 60 6.63 -3.63 -21.73
CA MET A 60 8.01 -3.25 -21.41
C MET A 60 8.80 -4.31 -20.64
N ARG A 61 8.16 -5.10 -19.78
CA ARG A 61 8.84 -6.17 -19.02
C ARG A 61 9.35 -7.29 -19.91
N LYS A 62 8.71 -7.53 -21.06
CA LYS A 62 9.11 -8.53 -22.07
C LYS A 62 10.22 -8.01 -22.99
N LEU A 63 10.26 -6.69 -23.19
CA LEU A 63 11.17 -6.04 -24.15
C LEU A 63 12.52 -5.66 -23.57
N VAL A 64 12.65 -5.61 -22.23
CA VAL A 64 13.80 -5.04 -21.55
C VAL A 64 14.35 -6.03 -20.52
N SER A 65 15.66 -6.28 -20.58
CA SER A 65 16.41 -7.16 -19.68
C SER A 65 16.13 -6.85 -18.21
N PRO A 66 16.14 -7.87 -17.32
CA PRO A 66 16.08 -7.67 -15.87
C PRO A 66 17.18 -6.77 -15.30
N ARG A 67 18.24 -6.47 -16.06
CA ARG A 67 19.35 -5.58 -15.68
C ARG A 67 19.01 -4.08 -15.76
N GLN A 68 17.87 -3.71 -16.32
CA GLN A 68 17.38 -2.32 -16.38
C GLN A 68 16.20 -2.12 -15.42
N SER A 69 16.38 -1.29 -14.39
CA SER A 69 15.37 -1.13 -13.33
C SER A 69 14.53 0.14 -13.45
N SER A 70 14.90 1.10 -14.31
CA SER A 70 14.21 2.39 -14.39
C SER A 70 12.98 2.35 -15.29
N PHE A 71 11.90 3.03 -14.88
CA PHE A 71 10.62 3.17 -15.61
C PHE A 71 9.88 1.87 -15.95
N ILE A 72 10.37 0.70 -15.53
CA ILE A 72 9.72 -0.59 -15.77
C ILE A 72 8.75 -0.93 -14.63
N PRO A 73 7.47 -1.27 -14.92
CA PRO A 73 6.49 -1.61 -13.89
C PRO A 73 6.93 -2.80 -13.04
N GLY A 74 6.93 -2.62 -11.72
CA GLY A 74 7.27 -3.66 -10.74
C GLY A 74 8.76 -3.77 -10.40
N ARG A 75 9.65 -3.11 -11.14
CA ARG A 75 11.07 -2.97 -10.77
C ARG A 75 11.24 -1.76 -9.85
N GLN A 76 12.10 -1.85 -8.84
CA GLN A 76 12.30 -0.78 -7.85
C GLN A 76 13.75 -0.33 -7.84
N THR A 77 14.00 0.96 -7.58
CA THR A 77 15.34 1.53 -7.45
C THR A 77 16.16 0.82 -6.36
N ALA A 78 15.50 0.36 -5.31
CA ALA A 78 16.10 -0.42 -4.23
C ALA A 78 16.77 -1.71 -4.73
N ASP A 79 16.31 -2.31 -5.82
CA ASP A 79 16.81 -3.59 -6.34
C ASP A 79 18.28 -3.47 -6.77
N ASN A 80 18.61 -2.44 -7.55
CA ASN A 80 19.99 -2.15 -7.95
C ASN A 80 20.86 -1.83 -6.74
N ILE A 81 20.34 -1.06 -5.78
CA ILE A 81 21.09 -0.72 -4.55
C ILE A 81 21.46 -1.99 -3.80
N LEU A 82 20.51 -2.92 -3.58
CA LEU A 82 20.77 -4.17 -2.89
C LEU A 82 21.89 -4.99 -3.58
N VAL A 83 21.84 -5.13 -4.91
CA VAL A 83 22.91 -5.83 -5.66
C VAL A 83 24.25 -5.14 -5.48
N VAL A 84 24.30 -3.81 -5.62
CA VAL A 84 25.55 -3.04 -5.46
C VAL A 84 26.13 -3.19 -4.06
N GLN A 85 25.31 -3.14 -3.02
CA GLN A 85 25.77 -3.38 -1.65
C GLN A 85 26.38 -4.78 -1.50
N GLU A 86 25.78 -5.80 -2.13
CA GLU A 86 26.31 -7.16 -2.11
C GLU A 86 27.59 -7.32 -2.91
N VAL A 87 27.73 -6.65 -4.06
CA VAL A 87 28.97 -6.61 -4.85
C VAL A 87 30.10 -6.03 -4.01
N LEU A 88 29.89 -4.85 -3.42
CA LEU A 88 30.88 -4.14 -2.62
C LEU A 88 31.28 -4.92 -1.37
N HIS A 89 30.31 -5.54 -0.69
CA HIS A 89 30.59 -6.44 0.43
C HIS A 89 31.47 -7.62 0.02
N SER A 90 31.17 -8.24 -1.12
CA SER A 90 31.95 -9.39 -1.64
C SER A 90 33.37 -8.97 -2.01
N PHE A 91 33.55 -7.79 -2.63
CA PHE A 91 34.86 -7.25 -2.99
C PHE A 91 35.72 -7.02 -1.76
N ARG A 92 35.14 -6.49 -0.68
CA ARG A 92 35.84 -6.28 0.59
C ARG A 92 36.29 -7.59 1.24
N LYS A 93 35.52 -8.66 1.10
CA LYS A 93 35.86 -9.97 1.67
C LYS A 93 36.81 -10.80 0.81
N LYS A 94 37.00 -10.44 -0.46
CA LYS A 94 37.81 -11.21 -1.40
C LYS A 94 39.29 -11.14 -1.00
N ARG A 95 39.97 -12.30 -1.03
CA ARG A 95 41.40 -12.44 -0.78
C ARG A 95 42.11 -12.90 -2.06
N GLY A 96 43.43 -12.71 -2.13
CA GLY A 96 44.26 -13.14 -3.26
C GLY A 96 44.37 -12.11 -4.40
N LYS A 97 44.98 -12.51 -5.53
CA LYS A 97 45.33 -11.62 -6.66
C LYS A 97 44.16 -11.31 -7.61
N LYS A 98 43.11 -12.14 -7.63
CA LYS A 98 41.92 -11.94 -8.48
C LYS A 98 40.93 -11.00 -7.79
N GLY A 99 40.63 -9.87 -8.44
CA GLY A 99 39.69 -8.86 -7.95
C GLY A 99 38.61 -8.53 -8.96
N GLY A 100 37.76 -7.57 -8.62
CA GLY A 100 36.73 -7.05 -9.52
C GLY A 100 36.81 -5.54 -9.62
N LEU A 101 36.22 -5.01 -10.69
CA LEU A 101 36.08 -3.58 -10.91
C LEU A 101 34.60 -3.20 -11.06
N VAL A 102 34.30 -1.95 -10.71
CA VAL A 102 32.99 -1.33 -10.91
C VAL A 102 33.22 0.00 -11.63
N PHE A 103 32.63 0.15 -12.80
CA PHE A 103 32.52 1.43 -13.47
C PHE A 103 31.17 2.04 -13.15
N LYS A 104 31.16 3.25 -12.62
CA LYS A 104 29.98 4.11 -12.62
C LYS A 104 30.13 5.10 -13.76
N ILE A 105 29.34 4.91 -14.81
CA ILE A 105 29.39 5.74 -16.02
C ILE A 105 28.33 6.81 -15.94
N ASP A 106 28.72 8.04 -16.24
CA ASP A 106 27.84 9.21 -16.38
C ASP A 106 27.74 9.55 -17.87
N LEU A 107 26.52 9.71 -18.39
CA LEU A 107 26.28 10.10 -19.79
C LEU A 107 26.03 11.61 -19.89
N GLU A 108 26.64 12.25 -20.88
CA GLU A 108 26.44 13.67 -21.13
C GLU A 108 25.07 13.94 -21.75
N LYS A 109 24.20 14.70 -21.07
CA LYS A 109 22.90 15.15 -21.62
C LYS A 109 22.13 13.98 -22.28
N ALA A 110 21.98 12.88 -21.56
CA ALA A 110 21.56 11.59 -22.11
C ALA A 110 20.29 11.66 -22.98
N TYR A 111 19.29 12.44 -22.57
CA TYR A 111 18.05 12.60 -23.35
C TYR A 111 18.26 13.42 -24.61
N ASP A 112 19.10 14.46 -24.56
CA ASP A 112 19.26 15.45 -25.62
C ASP A 112 20.22 14.96 -26.74
N ARG A 113 20.98 13.90 -26.49
CA ARG A 113 21.98 13.35 -27.43
C ARG A 113 21.51 12.20 -28.30
N LEU A 114 20.41 11.55 -27.94
CA LEU A 114 19.95 10.33 -28.60
C LEU A 114 19.58 10.61 -30.07
N ARG A 115 20.25 9.94 -31.03
CA ARG A 115 19.93 10.12 -32.45
C ARG A 115 18.59 9.49 -32.82
N TRP A 116 17.86 10.16 -33.71
CA TRP A 116 16.52 9.74 -34.14
C TRP A 116 16.53 8.53 -35.07
N ASP A 117 17.54 8.39 -35.92
CA ASP A 117 17.71 7.22 -36.77
C ASP A 117 17.96 5.95 -35.94
N PHE A 118 18.80 6.04 -34.91
CA PHE A 118 19.02 4.96 -33.95
C PHE A 118 17.76 4.60 -33.15
N LEU A 119 16.98 5.61 -32.72
CA LEU A 119 15.69 5.38 -32.07
C LEU A 119 14.73 4.65 -33.01
N ARG A 120 14.61 5.10 -34.27
CA ARG A 120 13.74 4.49 -35.27
C ARG A 120 14.14 3.03 -35.56
N ASP A 121 15.43 2.76 -35.69
CA ASP A 121 15.98 1.39 -35.81
C ASP A 121 15.59 0.51 -34.62
N THR A 122 15.80 1.03 -33.41
CA THR A 122 15.44 0.31 -32.16
C THR A 122 13.95 -0.01 -32.10
N LEU A 123 13.07 0.92 -32.49
CA LEU A 123 11.61 0.68 -32.49
C LEU A 123 11.20 -0.38 -33.52
N LYS A 124 11.90 -0.47 -34.66
CA LYS A 124 11.68 -1.51 -35.66
C LYS A 124 12.12 -2.88 -35.15
N GLU A 125 13.29 -2.97 -34.54
CA GLU A 125 13.83 -4.22 -33.99
C GLU A 125 12.95 -4.78 -32.85
N VAL A 126 12.39 -3.89 -32.02
CA VAL A 126 11.41 -4.26 -30.98
C VAL A 126 10.12 -4.87 -31.59
N GLY A 127 9.88 -4.67 -32.88
CA GLY A 127 8.72 -5.23 -33.59
C GLY A 127 7.45 -4.39 -33.44
N LEU A 128 7.57 -3.07 -33.22
CA LEU A 128 6.39 -2.20 -33.16
C LEU A 128 5.79 -2.00 -34.56
N PRO A 129 4.44 -1.90 -34.69
CA PRO A 129 3.81 -1.65 -35.98
C PRO A 129 4.29 -0.35 -36.63
N SER A 130 4.54 -0.37 -37.94
CA SER A 130 5.08 0.78 -38.68
C SER A 130 4.26 2.06 -38.51
N SER A 131 2.93 1.96 -38.49
CA SER A 131 2.02 3.09 -38.23
C SER A 131 2.27 3.72 -36.85
N TRP A 132 2.54 2.89 -35.85
CA TRP A 132 2.82 3.31 -34.49
C TRP A 132 4.20 3.96 -34.38
N ILE A 133 5.20 3.38 -35.05
CA ILE A 133 6.55 3.98 -35.17
C ILE A 133 6.44 5.37 -35.82
N SER A 134 5.69 5.52 -36.91
CA SER A 134 5.47 6.82 -37.56
C SER A 134 4.85 7.85 -36.61
N CYS A 135 3.84 7.47 -35.82
CA CYS A 135 3.26 8.34 -34.80
C CYS A 135 4.28 8.76 -33.73
N ILE A 136 5.06 7.80 -33.21
CA ILE A 136 6.10 8.07 -32.21
C ILE A 136 7.14 9.04 -32.78
N MET A 137 7.65 8.74 -33.97
CA MET A 137 8.67 9.56 -34.61
C MET A 137 8.13 10.94 -34.98
N TYR A 138 6.88 11.05 -35.43
CA TYR A 138 6.23 12.36 -35.62
C TYR A 138 6.23 13.18 -34.33
N CYS A 139 5.83 12.58 -33.20
CA CYS A 139 5.90 13.27 -31.92
C CYS A 139 7.32 13.72 -31.59
N VAL A 140 8.36 12.90 -31.83
CA VAL A 140 9.75 13.24 -31.44
C VAL A 140 10.39 14.25 -32.38
N GLU A 141 10.18 14.10 -33.70
CA GLU A 141 10.83 14.87 -34.75
C GLU A 141 10.17 16.23 -34.98
N GLN A 142 8.84 16.28 -34.93
CA GLN A 142 8.10 17.53 -35.05
C GLN A 142 8.09 18.22 -33.69
N ASN A 143 9.12 19.02 -33.41
CA ASN A 143 9.25 19.76 -32.17
C ASN A 143 9.88 21.13 -32.43
N ARG A 144 9.18 22.22 -32.12
CA ARG A 144 9.79 23.56 -32.09
C ARG A 144 9.85 24.02 -30.64
N MET A 145 11.06 24.27 -30.17
CA MET A 145 11.32 24.67 -28.78
C MET A 145 11.59 26.17 -28.71
N ARG A 146 11.00 26.87 -27.75
CA ARG A 146 11.36 28.26 -27.45
C ARG A 146 11.83 28.37 -26.00
N VAL A 147 12.94 29.04 -25.74
CA VAL A 147 13.43 29.25 -24.38
C VAL A 147 12.62 30.38 -23.75
N LEU A 148 12.00 30.11 -22.60
CA LEU A 148 11.38 31.14 -21.78
C LEU A 148 12.44 31.72 -20.85
N TRP A 149 12.82 32.98 -21.09
CA TRP A 149 13.82 33.70 -20.33
C TRP A 149 13.22 35.02 -19.83
N ASN A 150 13.19 35.22 -18.51
CA ASN A 150 12.62 36.42 -17.87
C ASN A 150 11.20 36.81 -18.34
N GLY A 151 10.37 35.82 -18.70
CA GLY A 151 8.99 36.05 -19.16
C GLY A 151 8.85 36.18 -20.69
N GLU A 152 9.95 36.25 -21.43
CA GLU A 152 9.94 36.37 -22.89
C GLU A 152 10.38 35.06 -23.57
N LEU A 153 9.82 34.82 -24.76
CA LEU A 153 10.14 33.64 -25.57
C LEU A 153 11.23 33.96 -26.59
N SER A 154 12.25 33.10 -26.66
CA SER A 154 13.27 33.17 -27.68
C SER A 154 12.74 32.82 -29.08
N GLN A 155 13.60 33.01 -30.09
CA GLN A 155 13.38 32.42 -31.41
C GLN A 155 13.23 30.88 -31.34
N PRO A 156 12.43 30.27 -32.24
CA PRO A 156 12.24 28.83 -32.26
C PRO A 156 13.54 28.07 -32.60
N ILE A 157 13.79 27.01 -31.85
CA ILE A 157 14.87 26.05 -32.05
C ILE A 157 14.24 24.72 -32.46
N CYS A 158 14.63 24.21 -33.62
CA CYS A 158 14.25 22.87 -34.07
C CYS A 158 15.39 21.89 -33.73
N PRO A 159 15.20 20.96 -32.77
CA PRO A 159 16.20 19.95 -32.47
C PRO A 159 16.33 18.99 -33.67
N SER A 160 17.51 18.41 -33.85
CA SER A 160 17.77 17.34 -34.84
C SER A 160 18.00 15.97 -34.20
N ARG A 161 17.96 15.91 -32.87
CA ARG A 161 18.17 14.72 -32.06
C ARG A 161 17.58 14.93 -30.66
N GLY A 162 17.49 13.83 -29.91
CA GLY A 162 17.06 13.78 -28.52
C GLY A 162 15.57 13.50 -28.34
N VAL A 163 15.19 13.25 -27.09
CA VAL A 163 13.79 13.01 -26.68
C VAL A 163 13.38 14.02 -25.62
N ARG A 164 12.10 14.43 -25.61
CA ARG A 164 11.62 15.54 -24.78
C ARG A 164 11.68 15.21 -23.28
N GLN A 165 12.35 16.04 -22.49
CA GLN A 165 12.32 15.96 -21.02
C GLN A 165 10.98 16.50 -20.48
N GLY A 166 10.22 15.67 -19.77
CA GLY A 166 8.88 16.01 -19.27
C GLY A 166 7.73 15.44 -20.08
N ASP A 167 8.02 14.72 -21.18
CA ASP A 167 7.04 13.94 -21.93
C ASP A 167 6.84 12.53 -21.31
N PRO A 168 5.60 12.02 -21.17
CA PRO A 168 5.33 10.68 -20.64
C PRO A 168 5.92 9.50 -21.43
N LEU A 169 6.22 9.65 -22.73
CA LEU A 169 6.69 8.57 -23.59
C LEU A 169 8.23 8.51 -23.64
N SER A 170 8.90 9.66 -23.65
CA SER A 170 10.38 9.76 -23.72
C SER A 170 11.15 8.81 -22.79
N PRO A 171 10.79 8.61 -21.50
CA PRO A 171 11.56 7.72 -20.63
C PRO A 171 11.57 6.26 -21.11
N TYR A 172 10.48 5.79 -21.72
CA TYR A 172 10.37 4.42 -22.22
C TYR A 172 11.15 4.24 -23.51
N LEU A 173 11.10 5.23 -24.41
CA LEU A 173 11.91 5.26 -25.63
C LEU A 173 13.40 5.25 -25.30
N PHE A 174 13.81 6.08 -24.34
CA PHE A 174 15.19 6.13 -23.88
C PHE A 174 15.64 4.77 -23.30
N VAL A 175 14.80 4.14 -22.48
CA VAL A 175 15.09 2.81 -21.91
C VAL A 175 15.25 1.75 -23.00
N LEU A 176 14.40 1.72 -24.04
CA LEU A 176 14.53 0.80 -25.17
C LEU A 176 15.86 1.02 -25.91
N CYS A 177 16.25 2.27 -26.14
CA CYS A 177 17.54 2.58 -26.75
C CYS A 177 18.73 2.13 -25.88
N MET A 178 18.64 2.30 -24.56
CA MET A 178 19.68 1.81 -23.64
C MET A 178 19.75 0.28 -23.58
N GLU A 179 18.67 -0.43 -23.90
CA GLU A 179 18.65 -1.88 -23.97
C GLU A 179 19.60 -2.43 -25.04
N ARG A 180 19.80 -1.70 -26.14
CA ARG A 180 20.80 -2.05 -27.18
C ARG A 180 22.22 -2.15 -26.62
N LEU A 181 22.56 -1.33 -25.61
CA LEU A 181 23.84 -1.47 -24.89
C LEU A 181 23.87 -2.77 -24.07
N SER A 182 22.76 -3.14 -23.43
CA SER A 182 22.63 -4.41 -22.71
C SER A 182 22.92 -5.60 -23.63
N HIS A 183 22.30 -5.63 -24.82
CA HIS A 183 22.52 -6.66 -25.83
C HIS A 183 23.98 -6.73 -26.28
N ARG A 184 24.64 -5.58 -26.53
CA ARG A 184 26.07 -5.55 -26.89
C ARG A 184 26.96 -6.11 -25.79
N ILE A 185 26.68 -5.80 -24.53
CA ILE A 185 27.41 -6.37 -23.40
C ILE A 185 27.20 -7.89 -23.34
N ASP A 186 25.97 -8.37 -23.54
CA ASP A 186 25.67 -9.80 -23.52
C ASP A 186 26.36 -10.56 -24.67
N LEU A 187 26.45 -9.95 -25.86
CA LEU A 187 27.26 -10.48 -26.98
C LEU A 187 28.74 -10.57 -26.60
N ALA A 188 29.33 -9.50 -26.06
CA ALA A 188 30.73 -9.50 -25.64
C ALA A 188 31.02 -10.54 -24.54
N VAL A 189 30.04 -10.86 -23.69
CA VAL A 189 30.15 -11.92 -22.68
C VAL A 189 30.08 -13.30 -23.32
N ARG A 190 29.12 -13.51 -24.23
CA ARG A 190 28.97 -14.78 -24.97
C ARG A 190 30.22 -15.11 -25.78
N ASP A 191 30.83 -14.10 -26.38
CA ASP A 191 32.03 -14.24 -27.21
C ASP A 191 33.32 -14.31 -26.37
N GLY A 192 33.20 -14.33 -25.03
CA GLY A 192 34.33 -14.49 -24.10
C GLY A 192 35.20 -13.25 -23.90
N LEU A 193 34.88 -12.13 -24.55
CA LEU A 193 35.62 -10.87 -24.46
C LEU A 193 35.43 -10.19 -23.10
N TRP A 194 34.20 -10.23 -22.57
CA TRP A 194 33.84 -9.64 -21.28
C TRP A 194 33.53 -10.74 -20.24
N LYS A 195 34.32 -10.79 -19.18
CA LYS A 195 34.16 -11.72 -18.05
C LYS A 195 33.30 -11.11 -16.93
N PRO A 196 32.11 -11.67 -16.65
CA PRO A 196 31.23 -11.17 -15.61
C PRO A 196 31.77 -11.44 -14.19
N VAL A 197 31.27 -10.67 -13.22
CA VAL A 197 31.55 -10.89 -11.79
C VAL A 197 30.51 -11.85 -11.21
N LYS A 198 30.96 -12.92 -10.55
CA LYS A 198 30.11 -13.79 -9.71
C LYS A 198 30.37 -13.52 -8.23
N LEU A 199 29.29 -13.41 -7.44
CA LEU A 199 29.37 -13.16 -5.98
C LEU A 199 29.32 -14.45 -5.14
N SER A 200 28.85 -15.55 -5.73
CA SER A 200 28.87 -16.91 -5.19
C SER A 200 28.98 -17.90 -6.34
N ALA A 201 29.35 -19.16 -6.06
CA ALA A 201 29.55 -20.19 -7.10
C ALA A 201 28.30 -20.40 -7.97
N ASN A 202 27.13 -20.48 -7.33
CA ASN A 202 25.83 -20.68 -7.96
C ASN A 202 25.08 -19.36 -8.22
N GLY A 203 25.76 -18.22 -8.08
CA GLY A 203 25.17 -16.90 -8.26
C GLY A 203 25.09 -16.49 -9.74
N PRO A 204 24.13 -15.61 -10.09
CA PRO A 204 24.04 -15.09 -11.45
C PRO A 204 25.31 -14.28 -11.81
N PRO A 205 25.78 -14.35 -13.06
CA PRO A 205 26.85 -13.49 -13.55
C PRO A 205 26.39 -12.04 -13.62
N LEU A 206 27.17 -11.12 -13.03
CA LEU A 206 26.88 -9.69 -13.02
C LEU A 206 27.80 -8.97 -14.01
N THR A 207 27.18 -8.28 -14.97
CA THR A 207 27.86 -7.53 -16.05
C THR A 207 27.51 -6.05 -15.97
N HIS A 208 26.23 -5.73 -15.78
CA HIS A 208 25.77 -4.36 -15.67
C HIS A 208 24.47 -4.24 -14.85
N LEU A 209 24.23 -3.04 -14.32
CA LEU A 209 22.97 -2.60 -13.74
C LEU A 209 22.66 -1.20 -14.26
N PHE A 210 21.54 -1.07 -14.96
CA PHE A 210 21.09 0.21 -15.51
C PHE A 210 19.93 0.77 -14.70
N PHE A 211 19.94 2.08 -14.55
CA PHE A 211 18.80 2.84 -14.08
C PHE A 211 18.69 4.11 -14.94
N ALA A 212 18.04 3.96 -16.09
CA ALA A 212 18.05 4.98 -17.14
C ALA A 212 19.49 5.37 -17.52
N ASP A 213 19.93 6.59 -17.23
CA ASP A 213 21.26 7.13 -17.54
C ASP A 213 22.32 6.83 -16.47
N ASP A 214 21.93 6.38 -15.27
CA ASP A 214 22.86 5.92 -14.23
C ASP A 214 23.31 4.47 -14.53
N LEU A 215 24.50 4.30 -15.12
CA LEU A 215 25.01 2.99 -15.53
C LEU A 215 26.10 2.47 -14.58
N LEU A 216 25.94 1.24 -14.12
CA LEU A 216 27.00 0.49 -13.45
C LEU A 216 27.44 -0.70 -14.28
N LEU A 217 28.74 -0.86 -14.48
CA LEU A 217 29.34 -1.98 -15.22
C LEU A 217 30.32 -2.74 -14.30
N PHE A 218 30.33 -4.07 -14.42
CA PHE A 218 31.08 -4.99 -13.57
C PHE A 218 31.92 -5.92 -14.44
N ALA A 219 33.19 -6.10 -14.06
CA ALA A 219 34.08 -7.08 -14.68
C ALA A 219 35.19 -7.52 -13.71
N GLU A 220 35.96 -8.53 -14.11
CA GLU A 220 37.21 -8.86 -13.43
C GLU A 220 38.24 -7.73 -13.57
N ALA A 221 39.09 -7.56 -12.54
CA ALA A 221 40.10 -6.50 -12.51
C ALA A 221 41.33 -6.82 -13.38
N GLU A 222 41.12 -6.89 -14.70
CA GLU A 222 42.14 -7.20 -15.70
C GLU A 222 42.17 -6.18 -16.85
N SER A 223 43.34 -5.97 -17.44
CA SER A 223 43.53 -4.93 -18.46
C SER A 223 42.75 -5.20 -19.76
N HIS A 224 42.62 -6.46 -20.17
CA HIS A 224 41.84 -6.84 -21.37
C HIS A 224 40.34 -6.57 -21.18
N GLN A 225 39.83 -6.71 -19.94
CA GLN A 225 38.44 -6.39 -19.60
C GLN A 225 38.13 -4.90 -19.79
N ILE A 226 39.07 -4.01 -19.44
CA ILE A 226 38.90 -2.57 -19.67
C ILE A 226 38.77 -2.24 -21.15
N THR A 227 39.57 -2.89 -22.00
CA THR A 227 39.49 -2.68 -23.44
C THR A 227 38.16 -3.17 -24.01
N ALA A 228 37.69 -4.35 -23.58
CA ALA A 228 36.38 -4.84 -23.99
C ALA A 228 35.23 -3.88 -23.60
N ILE A 229 35.26 -3.36 -22.36
CA ILE A 229 34.26 -2.39 -21.87
C ILE A 229 34.30 -1.10 -22.68
N ARG A 230 35.50 -0.57 -22.94
CA ARG A 230 35.67 0.66 -23.73
C ARG A 230 35.15 0.50 -25.15
N GLN A 231 35.52 -0.58 -25.82
CA GLN A 231 35.04 -0.86 -27.18
C GLN A 231 33.51 -0.93 -27.22
N CYS A 232 32.89 -1.65 -26.28
CA CYS A 232 31.43 -1.74 -26.19
C CYS A 232 30.77 -0.36 -26.01
N LEU A 233 31.34 0.50 -25.17
CA LEU A 233 30.83 1.85 -24.93
C LEU A 233 31.05 2.76 -26.15
N GLU A 234 32.22 2.70 -26.78
CA GLU A 234 32.57 3.49 -27.97
C GLU A 234 31.64 3.12 -29.14
N ASP A 235 31.45 1.83 -29.43
CA ASP A 235 30.53 1.36 -30.47
C ASP A 235 29.07 1.80 -30.23
N PHE A 236 28.62 1.70 -28.98
CA PHE A 236 27.29 2.14 -28.60
C PHE A 236 27.14 3.67 -28.72
N CYS A 237 28.12 4.44 -28.28
CA CYS A 237 28.15 5.90 -28.40
C CYS A 237 28.13 6.34 -29.87
N LEU A 238 28.93 5.70 -30.73
CA LEU A 238 28.95 5.97 -32.16
C LEU A 238 27.59 5.72 -32.82
N SER A 239 26.94 4.61 -32.47
CA SER A 239 25.64 4.22 -33.03
C SER A 239 24.50 5.12 -32.52
N SER A 240 24.44 5.37 -31.22
CA SER A 240 23.31 6.04 -30.55
C SER A 240 23.43 7.57 -30.49
N GLY A 241 24.63 8.12 -30.70
CA GLY A 241 24.96 9.52 -30.46
C GLY A 241 25.19 9.88 -28.99
N GLN A 242 25.09 8.92 -28.07
CA GLN A 242 25.44 9.11 -26.67
C GLN A 242 26.92 9.44 -26.49
N GLN A 243 27.27 10.07 -25.37
CA GLN A 243 28.66 10.34 -25.03
C GLN A 243 28.90 10.13 -23.54
N VAL A 244 29.98 9.41 -23.21
CA VAL A 244 30.41 9.21 -21.82
C VAL A 244 31.09 10.47 -21.29
N ASN A 245 30.67 10.91 -20.11
CA ASN A 245 31.38 11.92 -19.34
C ASN A 245 32.47 11.27 -18.49
N TYR A 246 33.67 11.14 -19.05
CA TYR A 246 34.81 10.48 -18.37
C TYR A 246 35.21 11.17 -17.05
N ASN A 247 35.00 12.49 -16.93
CA ASN A 247 35.35 13.26 -15.74
C ASN A 247 34.39 13.03 -14.56
N LYS A 248 33.11 12.80 -14.86
CA LYS A 248 32.09 12.48 -13.84
C LYS A 248 31.96 10.98 -13.58
N SER A 249 32.42 10.16 -14.53
CA SER A 249 32.51 8.73 -14.37
C SER A 249 33.53 8.35 -13.30
N ILE A 250 33.32 7.22 -12.64
CA ILE A 250 34.15 6.74 -11.53
C ILE A 250 34.52 5.29 -11.76
N LEU A 251 35.80 4.97 -11.55
CA LEU A 251 36.29 3.60 -11.45
C LEU A 251 36.54 3.27 -9.98
N TYR A 252 35.94 2.16 -9.53
CA TYR A 252 36.23 1.54 -8.24
C TYR A 252 36.80 0.13 -8.46
N VAL A 253 37.82 -0.24 -7.69
CA VAL A 253 38.49 -1.54 -7.77
C VAL A 253 38.46 -2.21 -6.41
N SER A 254 38.34 -3.54 -6.38
CA SER A 254 38.33 -4.30 -5.13
C SER A 254 39.60 -4.09 -4.30
N PRO A 255 39.51 -4.01 -2.95
CA PRO A 255 40.66 -3.66 -2.10
C PRO A 255 41.85 -4.62 -2.15
N ASN A 256 41.65 -5.86 -2.61
CA ASN A 256 42.70 -6.86 -2.74
C ASN A 256 43.60 -6.66 -3.98
N ILE A 257 43.28 -5.69 -4.85
CA ILE A 257 44.13 -5.34 -5.99
C ILE A 257 45.21 -4.33 -5.56
N SER A 258 46.45 -4.56 -5.98
CA SER A 258 47.57 -3.67 -5.67
C SER A 258 47.34 -2.27 -6.23
N ARG A 259 47.77 -1.23 -5.49
CA ARG A 259 47.65 0.18 -5.92
C ARG A 259 48.27 0.41 -7.30
N ARG A 260 49.41 -0.24 -7.60
CA ARG A 260 50.06 -0.17 -8.91
C ARG A 260 49.16 -0.69 -10.04
N LYS A 261 48.54 -1.86 -9.87
CA LYS A 261 47.61 -2.44 -10.86
C LYS A 261 46.36 -1.55 -10.99
N ALA A 262 45.79 -1.08 -9.87
CA ALA A 262 44.62 -0.21 -9.89
C ALA A 262 44.88 1.12 -10.66
N SER A 263 46.04 1.75 -10.45
CA SER A 263 46.43 2.96 -11.19
C SER A 263 46.65 2.68 -12.68
N GLN A 264 47.22 1.53 -13.04
CA GLN A 264 47.37 1.13 -14.45
C GLN A 264 46.00 0.92 -15.12
N LEU A 265 45.07 0.25 -14.43
CA LEU A 265 43.70 0.03 -14.89
C LEU A 265 42.98 1.38 -15.10
N SER A 266 43.08 2.32 -14.15
CA SER A 266 42.49 3.65 -14.27
C SER A 266 43.05 4.46 -15.44
N ARG A 267 44.37 4.46 -15.65
CA ARG A 267 44.98 5.12 -16.81
C ARG A 267 44.48 4.56 -18.13
N ARG A 268 44.40 3.22 -18.25
CA ARG A 268 43.89 2.55 -19.45
C ARG A 268 42.40 2.85 -19.68
N ALA A 269 41.62 2.95 -18.61
CA ALA A 269 40.21 3.31 -18.69
C ALA A 269 39.99 4.79 -19.07
N GLY A 270 40.93 5.68 -18.75
CA GLY A 270 40.70 7.13 -18.84
C GLY A 270 39.67 7.65 -17.83
N ILE A 271 39.40 6.88 -16.77
CA ILE A 271 38.39 7.20 -15.75
C ILE A 271 39.07 7.33 -14.39
N PRO A 272 38.78 8.39 -13.60
CA PRO A 272 39.34 8.58 -12.28
C PRO A 272 39.09 7.40 -11.33
N LEU A 273 40.15 6.88 -10.72
CA LEU A 273 40.09 5.91 -9.62
C LEU A 273 39.59 6.60 -8.34
N LYS A 274 38.59 6.03 -7.68
CA LYS A 274 38.13 6.46 -6.35
C LYS A 274 38.24 5.34 -5.34
N ALA A 275 38.56 5.70 -4.09
CA ALA A 275 38.59 4.76 -2.97
C ALA A 275 37.19 4.23 -2.60
N ALA A 276 36.14 4.97 -2.99
CA ALA A 276 34.75 4.65 -2.74
C ALA A 276 33.89 4.95 -3.97
N LEU A 277 32.83 4.17 -4.19
CA LEU A 277 31.83 4.39 -5.25
C LEU A 277 30.98 5.64 -4.97
N GLY A 278 30.87 6.04 -3.70
CA GLY A 278 30.15 7.23 -3.27
C GLY A 278 28.63 7.05 -3.31
N ARG A 279 27.90 8.12 -3.67
CA ARG A 279 26.44 8.11 -3.77
C ARG A 279 25.99 7.45 -5.08
N TYR A 280 25.12 6.46 -4.99
CA TYR A 280 24.46 5.81 -6.12
C TYR A 280 22.94 5.82 -5.90
N LEU A 281 22.19 6.30 -6.88
CA LEU A 281 20.74 6.45 -6.84
C LEU A 281 20.21 7.18 -5.60
N GLY A 282 20.99 8.06 -4.97
CA GLY A 282 20.57 8.80 -3.76
C GLY A 282 20.99 8.19 -2.42
N ILE A 283 21.54 6.96 -2.39
CA ILE A 283 22.10 6.32 -1.18
C ILE A 283 23.61 6.30 -1.26
N GLN A 284 24.28 6.51 -0.12
CA GLN A 284 25.72 6.31 -0.02
C GLN A 284 26.02 4.81 -0.10
N ALA A 285 26.92 4.34 -0.95
CA ALA A 285 27.29 2.93 -0.96
C ALA A 285 27.95 2.50 0.37
N ILE A 286 27.65 1.29 0.88
CA ILE A 286 28.25 0.74 2.10
C ILE A 286 29.55 0.03 1.71
N GLN A 287 30.67 0.68 1.98
CA GLN A 287 32.00 0.10 1.75
C GLN A 287 32.74 -0.15 3.08
N GLU A 288 32.33 0.53 4.14
CA GLU A 288 32.93 0.46 5.48
C GLU A 288 31.92 -0.05 6.52
N ARG A 289 32.29 0.03 7.80
CA ARG A 289 31.36 -0.23 8.90
C ARG A 289 30.31 0.88 8.93
N VAL A 290 29.04 0.52 9.11
CA VAL A 290 27.96 1.50 9.20
C VAL A 290 28.06 2.22 10.55
N THR A 291 28.20 3.54 10.51
CA THR A 291 28.29 4.41 11.70
C THR A 291 27.10 5.37 11.78
N LYS A 292 26.96 6.10 12.90
CA LYS A 292 25.86 7.08 13.09
C LYS A 292 26.04 8.30 12.20
N GLU A 293 27.29 8.72 11.99
CA GLU A 293 27.70 9.92 11.25
C GLU A 293 27.20 9.87 9.79
N ARG A 294 27.14 8.68 9.21
CA ARG A 294 26.59 8.43 7.87
C ARG A 294 25.16 8.96 7.70
N TYR A 295 24.35 8.87 8.74
CA TYR A 295 22.95 9.30 8.73
C TYR A 295 22.76 10.75 9.20
N GLN A 296 23.82 11.43 9.62
CA GLN A 296 23.75 12.83 10.08
C GLN A 296 23.21 13.75 8.97
N SER A 297 23.56 13.48 7.72
CA SER A 297 23.03 14.22 6.57
C SER A 297 21.50 14.14 6.43
N ILE A 298 20.87 13.04 6.89
CA ILE A 298 19.41 12.89 6.90
C ILE A 298 18.80 13.77 7.97
N ILE A 299 19.38 13.75 9.18
CA ILE A 299 18.95 14.57 10.32
C ILE A 299 19.02 16.05 9.94
N LEU A 300 20.15 16.50 9.38
CA LEU A 300 20.35 17.88 8.93
C LEU A 300 19.35 18.29 7.83
N ARG A 301 19.00 17.38 6.91
CA ARG A 301 17.98 17.65 5.89
C ARG A 301 16.58 17.80 6.47
N ILE A 302 16.23 16.98 7.47
CA ILE A 302 14.95 17.11 8.19
C ILE A 302 14.91 18.46 8.90
N GLN A 303 15.97 18.82 9.64
CA GLN A 303 16.09 20.11 10.31
C GLN A 303 16.00 21.27 9.32
N LYS A 304 16.76 21.27 8.22
CA LYS A 304 16.73 22.32 7.19
C LYS A 304 15.36 22.46 6.55
N ARG A 305 14.60 21.37 6.37
CA ARG A 305 13.22 21.43 5.84
C ARG A 305 12.21 21.93 6.87
N MET A 306 12.43 21.67 8.16
CA MET A 306 11.55 22.10 9.24
C MET A 306 11.82 23.56 9.68
N ALA A 307 13.07 24.02 9.59
CA ALA A 307 13.50 25.34 10.08
C ALA A 307 12.72 26.55 9.51
N PRO A 308 12.37 26.61 8.21
CA PRO A 308 11.58 27.73 7.68
C PRO A 308 10.17 27.83 8.29
N TRP A 309 9.64 26.70 8.78
CA TRP A 309 8.31 26.63 9.36
C TRP A 309 8.37 27.01 10.83
N LYS A 310 8.37 28.32 11.11
CA LYS A 310 8.29 28.84 12.48
C LYS A 310 7.05 28.26 13.17
N ALA A 311 7.25 27.38 14.15
CA ALA A 311 6.17 26.70 14.86
C ALA A 311 5.12 27.66 15.43
N LYS A 312 5.53 28.89 15.81
CA LYS A 312 4.69 30.02 16.27
C LYS A 312 3.51 30.37 15.35
N ARG A 313 3.64 30.15 14.03
CA ARG A 313 2.59 30.53 13.06
C ARG A 313 1.68 29.35 12.70
N LEU A 314 1.90 28.18 13.30
CA LEU A 314 1.25 26.94 12.91
C LEU A 314 0.45 26.35 14.05
N SER A 315 -0.80 25.99 13.76
CA SER A 315 -1.61 25.19 14.69
C SER A 315 -1.00 23.80 14.89
N PHE A 316 -1.34 23.14 16.00
CA PHE A 316 -0.96 21.74 16.26
C PHE A 316 -1.26 20.82 15.07
N ALA A 317 -2.45 20.93 14.46
CA ALA A 317 -2.84 20.13 13.30
C ALA A 317 -1.95 20.41 12.06
N ALA A 318 -1.53 21.66 11.86
CA ALA A 318 -0.59 22.01 10.79
C ALA A 318 0.81 21.45 11.05
N ARG A 319 1.31 21.54 12.30
CA ARG A 319 2.61 20.95 12.69
C ARG A 319 2.61 19.42 12.54
N LEU A 320 1.51 18.77 12.93
CA LEU A 320 1.30 17.34 12.73
C LEU A 320 1.34 16.97 11.24
N THR A 321 0.62 17.71 10.40
CA THR A 321 0.57 17.49 8.94
C THR A 321 1.95 17.65 8.29
N LEU A 322 2.68 18.72 8.65
CA LEU A 322 4.05 18.94 8.16
C LEU A 322 5.02 17.84 8.63
N THR A 323 4.89 17.39 9.88
CA THR A 323 5.70 16.28 10.38
C THR A 323 5.46 15.01 9.58
N GLN A 324 4.20 14.70 9.29
CA GLN A 324 3.83 13.53 8.49
C GLN A 324 4.34 13.63 7.04
N SER A 325 4.35 14.82 6.43
CA SER A 325 4.81 14.98 5.04
C SER A 325 6.33 15.03 4.91
N VAL A 326 7.04 15.64 5.86
CA VAL A 326 8.51 15.83 5.83
C VAL A 326 9.25 14.61 6.37
N SER A 327 8.94 14.19 7.60
CA SER A 327 9.72 13.16 8.29
C SER A 327 9.43 11.76 7.80
N ALA A 328 8.22 11.52 7.28
CA ALA A 328 7.88 10.24 6.71
C ALA A 328 8.38 10.05 5.28
N SER A 329 8.98 11.05 4.62
CA SER A 329 9.42 10.93 3.21
C SER A 329 10.94 10.91 3.06
N LEU A 330 11.67 11.72 3.81
CA LEU A 330 13.12 11.85 3.70
C LEU A 330 13.93 10.56 4.02
N PRO A 331 13.66 9.84 5.12
CA PRO A 331 14.44 8.64 5.46
C PRO A 331 13.96 7.38 4.72
N VAL A 332 12.77 7.40 4.08
CA VAL A 332 12.14 6.21 3.46
C VAL A 332 13.07 5.49 2.51
N TYR A 333 13.83 6.25 1.72
CA TYR A 333 14.71 5.67 0.72
C TYR A 333 15.81 4.81 1.36
N ASN A 334 16.40 5.26 2.47
CA ASN A 334 17.35 4.44 3.24
C ASN A 334 16.64 3.31 3.98
N MET A 335 15.44 3.56 4.51
CA MET A 335 14.66 2.55 5.25
C MET A 335 14.28 1.32 4.42
N GLN A 336 14.26 1.44 3.08
CA GLN A 336 13.94 0.33 2.17
C GLN A 336 15.07 -0.69 2.05
N THR A 337 16.33 -0.29 2.27
CA THR A 337 17.52 -1.13 2.02
C THR A 337 18.39 -1.33 3.26
N GLU A 338 18.21 -0.51 4.30
CA GLU A 338 19.09 -0.45 5.46
C GLU A 338 18.31 -0.39 6.79
N LEU A 339 18.82 -1.10 7.78
CA LEU A 339 18.36 -1.01 9.17
C LEU A 339 19.02 0.19 9.86
N ILE A 340 18.33 1.32 9.88
CA ILE A 340 18.81 2.55 10.50
C ILE A 340 19.12 2.31 11.99
N PRO A 341 20.30 2.74 12.49
CA PRO A 341 20.66 2.57 13.90
C PRO A 341 19.61 3.16 14.84
N MET A 342 19.36 2.48 15.98
CA MET A 342 18.35 2.92 16.96
C MET A 342 18.58 4.34 17.47
N GLY A 343 19.84 4.74 17.68
CA GLY A 343 20.17 6.11 18.09
C GLY A 343 19.70 7.16 17.08
N VAL A 344 19.90 6.91 15.79
CA VAL A 344 19.44 7.81 14.71
C VAL A 344 17.91 7.84 14.65
N CYS A 345 17.24 6.69 14.81
CA CYS A 345 15.78 6.64 14.87
C CYS A 345 15.23 7.48 16.03
N LYS A 346 15.84 7.36 17.22
CA LYS A 346 15.49 8.16 18.40
C LYS A 346 15.73 9.66 18.17
N SER A 347 16.79 10.04 17.47
CA SER A 347 17.05 11.44 17.11
C SER A 347 15.99 12.00 16.17
N ILE A 348 15.57 11.24 15.14
CA ILE A 348 14.49 11.67 14.23
C ILE A 348 13.16 11.78 14.97
N ASP A 349 12.82 10.79 15.79
CA ASP A 349 11.60 10.82 16.61
C ASP A 349 11.60 11.98 17.62
N LYS A 350 12.77 12.33 18.18
CA LYS A 350 12.93 13.52 19.04
C LYS A 350 12.67 14.81 18.25
N LEU A 351 13.27 14.98 17.08
CA LEU A 351 13.03 16.16 16.23
C LEU A 351 11.55 16.33 15.89
N ASN A 352 10.88 15.24 15.52
CA ASN A 352 9.46 15.25 15.19
C ASN A 352 8.61 15.66 16.40
N ARG A 353 8.85 15.04 17.55
CA ARG A 353 8.13 15.34 18.79
C ARG A 353 8.34 16.80 19.20
N ASP A 354 9.59 17.24 19.19
CA ASP A 354 9.96 18.60 19.57
C ASP A 354 9.31 19.63 18.63
N PHE A 355 9.26 19.37 17.31
CA PHE A 355 8.60 20.27 16.36
C PHE A 355 7.07 20.33 16.57
N ILE A 356 6.42 19.22 16.92
CA ILE A 356 4.96 19.20 17.13
C ILE A 356 4.56 19.98 18.39
N TRP A 357 5.34 19.85 19.46
CA TRP A 357 5.01 20.43 20.76
C TRP A 357 5.67 21.78 21.04
N SER A 358 6.70 22.18 20.29
CA SER A 358 7.38 23.46 20.52
C SER A 358 6.64 24.64 19.89
N ASP A 359 6.64 25.77 20.62
CA ASP A 359 6.31 27.11 20.12
C ASP A 359 7.55 28.04 20.08
N GLU A 360 8.65 27.75 20.80
CA GLU A 360 9.90 28.52 20.88
C GLU A 360 11.14 27.61 21.00
N GLU A 361 12.29 28.00 20.43
CA GLU A 361 13.55 27.23 20.53
C GLU A 361 14.13 27.20 21.96
N GLU A 362 13.79 28.19 22.80
CA GLU A 362 14.50 28.46 24.07
C GLU A 362 13.69 28.16 25.35
N LYS A 363 12.38 27.82 25.27
CA LYS A 363 11.56 27.52 26.47
C LYS A 363 11.30 26.03 26.67
N ALA A 364 11.10 25.65 27.94
CA ALA A 364 10.78 24.29 28.35
C ALA A 364 9.53 23.75 27.61
N LYS A 365 9.67 22.57 26.99
CA LYS A 365 8.68 22.00 26.07
C LYS A 365 7.63 21.20 26.83
N MET A 366 6.37 21.63 26.79
CA MET A 366 5.27 20.86 27.41
C MET A 366 4.73 19.79 26.45
N HIS A 367 5.27 18.58 26.52
CA HIS A 367 4.75 17.43 25.78
C HIS A 367 3.47 16.91 26.46
N LEU A 368 2.30 17.25 25.94
CA LEU A 368 1.02 16.90 26.57
C LEU A 368 0.73 15.39 26.45
N VAL A 369 1.03 14.78 25.31
CA VAL A 369 0.83 13.33 25.07
C VAL A 369 2.17 12.64 24.85
N SER A 370 2.33 11.42 25.37
CA SER A 370 3.55 10.62 25.17
C SER A 370 3.75 10.27 23.69
N TRP A 371 5.02 10.17 23.27
CA TRP A 371 5.36 9.84 21.88
C TRP A 371 4.79 8.48 21.46
N GLU A 372 4.83 7.50 22.37
CA GLU A 372 4.31 6.16 22.15
C GLU A 372 2.83 6.20 21.77
N LYS A 373 1.99 6.91 22.54
CA LYS A 373 0.56 7.09 22.23
C LYS A 373 0.36 7.86 20.92
N MET A 374 1.14 8.91 20.66
CA MET A 374 1.05 9.66 19.39
C MET A 374 1.33 8.79 18.16
N THR A 375 2.28 7.85 18.27
CA THR A 375 2.66 6.96 17.16
C THR A 375 1.71 5.78 16.92
N MET A 376 0.67 5.64 17.73
CA MET A 376 -0.34 4.61 17.52
C MET A 376 -1.23 4.89 16.31
N PRO A 377 -1.88 3.86 15.74
CA PRO A 377 -2.91 4.04 14.74
C PRO A 377 -4.02 4.98 15.24
N LYS A 378 -4.64 5.73 14.32
CA LYS A 378 -5.78 6.61 14.64
C LYS A 378 -6.92 5.86 15.35
N LYS A 379 -7.18 4.60 14.98
CA LYS A 379 -8.17 3.71 15.61
C LYS A 379 -7.86 3.29 17.06
N GLN A 380 -6.67 3.59 17.56
CA GLN A 380 -6.20 3.28 18.92
C GLN A 380 -5.78 4.56 19.66
N GLY A 381 -6.36 5.70 19.29
CA GLY A 381 -6.12 6.98 19.93
C GLY A 381 -4.74 7.58 19.68
N GLY A 382 -4.04 7.19 18.61
CA GLY A 382 -2.88 7.93 18.12
C GLY A 382 -3.25 8.96 17.05
N VAL A 383 -2.25 9.71 16.56
CA VAL A 383 -2.47 10.82 15.60
C VAL A 383 -2.07 10.48 14.17
N GLY A 384 -1.68 9.22 13.92
CA GLY A 384 -1.29 8.73 12.59
C GLY A 384 0.17 9.03 12.21
N ILE A 385 1.02 9.44 13.16
CA ILE A 385 2.47 9.44 12.98
C ILE A 385 2.99 8.01 13.17
N ARG A 386 4.07 7.65 12.48
CA ARG A 386 4.74 6.37 12.68
C ARG A 386 6.06 6.58 13.41
N SER A 387 6.38 5.73 14.39
CA SER A 387 7.74 5.69 14.93
C SER A 387 8.73 5.35 13.81
N THR A 388 9.84 6.08 13.77
CA THR A 388 10.90 5.90 12.76
C THR A 388 11.39 4.46 12.72
N ARG A 389 11.52 3.81 13.89
CA ARG A 389 12.02 2.42 13.96
C ARG A 389 11.03 1.42 13.38
N GLN A 390 9.77 1.49 13.78
CA GLN A 390 8.72 0.58 13.30
C GLN A 390 8.49 0.79 11.79
N ALA A 391 8.52 2.04 11.32
CA ALA A 391 8.45 2.35 9.89
C ALA A 391 9.60 1.71 9.10
N ASN A 392 10.84 1.76 9.62
CA ASN A 392 11.99 1.12 8.99
C ASN A 392 11.85 -0.41 8.93
N LEU A 393 11.42 -1.06 10.01
CA LEU A 393 11.16 -2.50 10.04
C LEU A 393 10.06 -2.90 9.04
N ALA A 394 8.96 -2.14 8.97
CA ALA A 394 7.89 -2.41 8.00
C ALA A 394 8.35 -2.26 6.54
N MET A 395 9.25 -1.30 6.25
CA MET A 395 9.84 -1.13 4.91
C MET A 395 10.82 -2.27 4.58
N LEU A 396 11.64 -2.71 5.53
CA LEU A 396 12.52 -3.88 5.35
C LEU A 396 11.72 -5.17 5.19
N ALA A 397 10.57 -5.30 5.86
CA ALA A 397 9.65 -6.42 5.68
C ALA A 397 9.11 -6.48 4.24
N LYS A 398 8.89 -5.33 3.59
CA LYS A 398 8.56 -5.30 2.15
C LYS A 398 9.68 -5.90 1.31
N CYS A 399 10.94 -5.60 1.64
CA CYS A 399 12.10 -6.18 0.96
C CYS A 399 12.16 -7.70 1.18
N GLY A 400 12.02 -8.16 2.43
CA GLY A 400 11.99 -9.59 2.75
C GLY A 400 10.83 -10.34 2.09
N TRP A 401 9.62 -9.76 2.08
CA TRP A 401 8.46 -10.32 1.37
C TRP A 401 8.73 -10.49 -0.14
N ARG A 402 9.32 -9.47 -0.77
CA ARG A 402 9.70 -9.57 -2.18
C ARG A 402 10.78 -10.62 -2.41
N LEU A 403 11.72 -10.81 -1.48
CA LEU A 403 12.73 -11.85 -1.59
C LEU A 403 12.11 -13.25 -1.62
N LEU A 404 11.00 -13.46 -0.91
CA LEU A 404 10.25 -14.72 -0.91
C LEU A 404 9.49 -14.93 -2.21
N GLN A 405 8.76 -13.91 -2.67
CA GLN A 405 7.83 -13.99 -3.82
C GLN A 405 8.51 -13.90 -5.19
N ASP A 406 9.50 -13.03 -5.33
CA ASP A 406 10.14 -12.74 -6.61
C ASP A 406 11.22 -13.79 -6.88
N LYS A 407 11.04 -14.55 -7.97
CA LYS A 407 11.97 -15.59 -8.43
C LYS A 407 12.89 -15.09 -9.56
N ASP A 408 12.51 -14.04 -10.28
CA ASP A 408 13.12 -13.67 -11.57
C ASP A 408 14.09 -12.49 -11.46
N SER A 409 13.95 -11.64 -10.45
CA SER A 409 14.80 -10.46 -10.36
C SER A 409 16.23 -10.79 -9.95
N ILE A 410 17.19 -10.08 -10.56
CA ILE A 410 18.63 -10.31 -10.33
C ILE A 410 19.00 -10.18 -8.86
N TRP A 411 18.41 -9.21 -8.15
CA TRP A 411 18.72 -9.00 -6.74
C TRP A 411 18.25 -10.18 -5.87
N THR A 412 17.09 -10.77 -6.15
CA THR A 412 16.64 -11.96 -5.40
C THR A 412 17.51 -13.16 -5.70
N GLN A 413 17.87 -13.38 -6.97
CA GLN A 413 18.81 -14.44 -7.36
C GLN A 413 20.17 -14.29 -6.68
N VAL A 414 20.73 -13.08 -6.65
CA VAL A 414 22.00 -12.78 -5.95
C VAL A 414 21.87 -13.11 -4.46
N MET A 415 20.81 -12.65 -3.81
CA MET A 415 20.61 -12.86 -2.37
C MET A 415 20.39 -14.34 -2.03
N LYS A 416 19.52 -15.03 -2.78
CA LYS A 416 19.24 -16.46 -2.65
C LYS A 416 20.50 -17.29 -2.87
N ALA A 417 21.28 -17.01 -3.92
CA ALA A 417 22.50 -17.76 -4.21
C ALA A 417 23.63 -17.53 -3.19
N LYS A 418 23.64 -16.38 -2.51
CA LYS A 418 24.69 -16.03 -1.53
C LYS A 418 24.34 -16.50 -0.11
N TYR A 419 23.07 -16.47 0.25
CA TYR A 419 22.61 -16.71 1.63
C TYR A 419 21.66 -17.90 1.80
N GLY A 420 21.05 -18.41 0.71
CA GLY A 420 20.06 -19.48 0.71
C GLY A 420 20.57 -20.83 1.23
N ARG A 421 21.80 -21.23 0.88
CA ARG A 421 22.43 -22.50 1.33
C ARG A 421 21.48 -23.72 1.29
N HIS A 422 20.75 -23.91 0.19
CA HIS A 422 19.75 -24.97 -0.02
C HIS A 422 18.48 -24.91 0.85
N ARG A 423 18.31 -23.85 1.65
CA ARG A 423 17.06 -23.59 2.38
C ARG A 423 16.07 -22.87 1.47
N GLN A 424 14.81 -23.24 1.57
CA GLN A 424 13.73 -22.60 0.82
C GLN A 424 12.95 -21.64 1.73
N GLU A 425 12.24 -20.71 1.08
CA GLU A 425 11.16 -19.93 1.69
C GLU A 425 11.55 -19.13 2.95
N LEU A 426 10.75 -19.20 4.01
CA LEU A 426 10.86 -18.34 5.20
C LEU A 426 12.14 -18.60 6.02
N ASP A 427 12.62 -19.85 6.03
CA ASP A 427 13.81 -20.24 6.81
C ASP A 427 15.14 -19.82 6.18
N MET A 428 15.10 -19.39 4.93
CA MET A 428 16.24 -18.74 4.30
C MET A 428 16.58 -17.42 5.02
N ILE A 429 15.58 -16.65 5.44
CA ILE A 429 15.79 -15.31 5.99
C ILE A 429 16.17 -15.42 7.46
N ARG A 430 17.47 -15.45 7.74
CA ARG A 430 17.99 -15.54 9.11
C ARG A 430 19.34 -14.82 9.28
N PRO A 431 19.73 -14.49 10.52
CA PRO A 431 21.05 -13.96 10.80
C PRO A 431 22.15 -14.94 10.36
N ILE A 432 23.16 -14.44 9.64
CA ILE A 432 24.32 -15.23 9.19
C ILE A 432 25.58 -14.50 9.61
N GLN A 433 26.50 -15.20 10.28
CA GLN A 433 27.75 -14.61 10.72
C GLN A 433 28.59 -14.12 9.53
N GLY A 434 29.06 -12.87 9.62
CA GLY A 434 29.82 -12.23 8.56
C GLY A 434 28.99 -11.89 7.31
N SER A 435 27.65 -11.93 7.34
CA SER A 435 26.86 -11.44 6.22
C SER A 435 27.09 -9.95 5.94
N SER A 436 26.58 -9.45 4.82
CA SER A 436 26.50 -8.02 4.59
C SER A 436 25.59 -7.34 5.63
N PHE A 437 25.77 -6.02 5.79
CA PHE A 437 24.86 -5.21 6.60
C PHE A 437 23.43 -5.22 6.03
N THR A 438 23.31 -5.26 4.70
CA THR A 438 22.03 -5.35 3.99
C THR A 438 21.31 -6.66 4.31
N TRP A 439 21.99 -7.80 4.25
CA TRP A 439 21.42 -9.08 4.66
C TRP A 439 21.05 -9.09 6.13
N ALA A 440 21.93 -8.58 7.01
CA ALA A 440 21.64 -8.48 8.44
C ALA A 440 20.40 -7.59 8.73
N SER A 441 20.18 -6.56 7.90
CA SER A 441 18.99 -5.70 7.96
C SER A 441 17.71 -6.45 7.60
N ILE A 442 17.73 -7.25 6.52
CA ILE A 442 16.59 -8.07 6.09
C ILE A 442 16.34 -9.22 7.08
N ALA A 443 17.39 -9.88 7.56
CA ALA A 443 17.29 -10.93 8.57
C ALA A 443 16.63 -10.43 9.87
N LYS A 444 16.73 -9.13 10.19
CA LYS A 444 16.10 -8.55 11.38
C LYS A 444 14.58 -8.58 11.36
N VAL A 445 13.96 -8.68 10.18
CA VAL A 445 12.49 -8.73 10.01
C VAL A 445 11.96 -10.14 9.77
N ALA A 446 12.81 -11.17 9.91
CA ALA A 446 12.42 -12.58 9.73
C ALA A 446 11.21 -12.97 10.59
N SER A 447 11.21 -12.62 11.88
CA SER A 447 10.12 -12.93 12.80
C SER A 447 8.80 -12.26 12.41
N LEU A 448 8.87 -11.02 11.91
CA LEU A 448 7.70 -10.31 11.40
C LEU A 448 7.13 -10.97 10.14
N LEU A 449 8.01 -11.44 9.24
CA LEU A 449 7.59 -12.18 8.05
C LEU A 449 6.93 -13.50 8.46
N LYS A 450 7.55 -14.29 9.34
CA LYS A 450 6.97 -15.53 9.86
C LYS A 450 5.56 -15.30 10.44
N LYS A 451 5.38 -14.22 11.22
CA LYS A 451 4.06 -13.85 11.78
C LYS A 451 3.03 -13.38 10.73
N GLY A 452 3.49 -12.83 9.61
CA GLY A 452 2.63 -12.19 8.61
C GLY A 452 2.37 -13.04 7.36
N CYS A 453 3.01 -14.19 7.23
CA CYS A 453 2.90 -15.06 6.08
C CYS A 453 2.15 -16.33 6.45
N ALA A 454 1.34 -16.84 5.52
CA ALA A 454 0.79 -18.19 5.54
C ALA A 454 0.74 -18.74 4.12
N TRP A 455 0.63 -20.06 4.01
CA TRP A 455 0.45 -20.74 2.73
C TRP A 455 -1.01 -20.72 2.28
N ASN A 456 -1.23 -20.26 1.06
CA ASN A 456 -2.45 -20.49 0.31
C ASN A 456 -2.29 -21.82 -0.43
N ILE A 457 -3.03 -22.83 0.04
CA ILE A 457 -2.96 -24.18 -0.53
C ILE A 457 -3.69 -24.19 -1.87
N LYS A 458 -3.00 -24.68 -2.89
CA LYS A 458 -3.56 -24.92 -4.21
C LYS A 458 -3.61 -26.42 -4.46
N SER A 459 -2.56 -26.97 -5.05
CA SER A 459 -2.41 -28.42 -5.23
C SER A 459 -2.10 -29.14 -3.93
N GLY A 460 -1.47 -28.46 -2.95
CA GLY A 460 -1.06 -29.06 -1.68
C GLY A 460 0.09 -30.07 -1.81
N ARG A 461 0.71 -30.19 -3.00
CA ARG A 461 1.77 -31.18 -3.28
C ARG A 461 3.13 -30.80 -2.67
N LYS A 462 3.36 -29.52 -2.36
CA LYS A 462 4.64 -29.04 -1.81
C LYS A 462 4.57 -28.79 -0.31
N THR A 463 3.44 -28.27 0.18
CA THR A 463 3.24 -27.99 1.61
C THR A 463 3.10 -29.29 2.41
N HIS A 464 3.89 -29.44 3.47
CA HIS A 464 3.76 -30.52 4.44
C HIS A 464 2.61 -30.22 5.38
N PHE A 465 1.77 -31.22 5.64
CA PHE A 465 0.58 -31.05 6.49
C PHE A 465 0.99 -30.66 7.92
N TRP A 466 1.96 -31.36 8.52
CA TRP A 466 2.34 -31.16 9.93
C TRP A 466 3.43 -30.13 10.16
N LEU A 467 4.35 -29.95 9.21
CA LEU A 467 5.60 -29.21 9.41
C LEU A 467 5.55 -27.74 8.96
N ASP A 468 4.62 -27.37 8.08
CA ASP A 468 4.52 -26.01 7.55
C ASP A 468 3.41 -25.19 8.23
N CYS A 469 3.58 -23.86 8.30
CA CYS A 469 2.55 -22.94 8.81
C CYS A 469 1.55 -22.56 7.70
N TRP A 470 0.51 -23.38 7.49
CA TRP A 470 -0.51 -23.13 6.46
C TRP A 470 -1.91 -22.82 7.02
N VAL A 471 -2.28 -23.42 8.15
CA VAL A 471 -3.55 -23.12 8.86
C VAL A 471 -3.32 -22.12 9.98
N SER A 472 -2.24 -22.30 10.74
CA SER A 472 -1.92 -21.57 11.96
C SER A 472 -0.61 -20.78 11.84
N GLN A 473 -0.30 -20.01 12.89
CA GLN A 473 0.95 -19.24 12.99
C GLN A 473 2.17 -20.11 13.33
N VAL A 474 1.92 -21.32 13.83
CA VAL A 474 2.91 -22.36 14.12
C VAL A 474 2.57 -23.62 13.32
N PRO A 475 3.53 -24.54 13.07
CA PRO A 475 3.25 -25.82 12.45
C PRO A 475 2.19 -26.61 13.22
N LEU A 476 1.36 -27.40 12.53
CA LEU A 476 0.32 -28.22 13.16
C LEU A 476 0.91 -29.23 14.16
N ARG A 477 2.14 -29.69 13.93
CA ARG A 477 2.87 -30.55 14.86
C ARG A 477 3.06 -29.95 16.25
N GLU A 478 3.23 -28.63 16.34
CA GLU A 478 3.36 -27.93 17.64
C GLU A 478 2.02 -27.76 18.35
N LEU A 479 0.90 -27.95 17.63
CA LEU A 479 -0.45 -27.87 18.16
C LEU A 479 -1.05 -29.26 18.43
N ALA A 480 -0.33 -30.33 18.09
CA ALA A 480 -0.83 -31.69 18.26
C ALA A 480 -1.10 -31.99 19.73
N VAL A 481 -2.28 -32.54 20.02
CA VAL A 481 -2.69 -32.94 21.37
C VAL A 481 -2.20 -34.35 21.75
N ASP A 482 -1.72 -35.11 20.77
CA ASP A 482 -1.14 -36.44 20.92
C ASP A 482 0.07 -36.62 19.97
N ASN A 483 0.82 -37.70 20.13
CA ASN A 483 1.96 -38.03 19.29
C ASN A 483 1.53 -38.27 17.84
N VAL A 484 2.06 -37.46 16.93
CA VAL A 484 1.87 -37.64 15.49
C VAL A 484 2.63 -38.90 15.05
N PRO A 485 1.97 -39.91 14.44
CA PRO A 485 2.62 -41.09 13.92
C PRO A 485 3.75 -40.75 12.94
N PRO A 486 4.92 -41.43 12.97
CA PRO A 486 6.05 -41.15 12.09
C PRO A 486 5.70 -41.20 10.59
N GLU A 487 4.74 -42.06 10.22
CA GLU A 487 4.24 -42.22 8.85
C GLU A 487 3.50 -40.96 8.36
N LEU A 488 2.89 -40.21 9.29
CA LEU A 488 2.15 -38.99 8.98
C LEU A 488 3.03 -37.74 8.99
N GLU A 489 4.20 -37.75 9.64
CA GLU A 489 5.01 -36.53 9.83
C GLU A 489 5.46 -35.88 8.50
N GLY A 490 5.72 -36.70 7.48
CA GLY A 490 6.18 -36.26 6.15
C GLY A 490 5.07 -36.01 5.11
N VAL A 491 3.80 -36.26 5.43
CA VAL A 491 2.71 -36.21 4.44
C VAL A 491 2.45 -34.79 3.92
N LYS A 492 2.05 -34.71 2.65
CA LYS A 492 1.66 -33.46 2.01
C LYS A 492 0.20 -33.16 2.24
N VAL A 493 -0.17 -31.90 2.08
CA VAL A 493 -1.57 -31.49 2.18
C VAL A 493 -2.44 -32.21 1.15
N ALA A 494 -1.92 -32.45 -0.07
CA ALA A 494 -2.62 -33.21 -1.10
C ALA A 494 -2.98 -34.64 -0.68
N ASP A 495 -2.15 -35.28 0.14
CA ASP A 495 -2.34 -36.69 0.56
C ASP A 495 -3.49 -36.85 1.56
N MET A 496 -3.84 -35.75 2.23
CA MET A 496 -4.87 -35.66 3.28
C MET A 496 -6.26 -35.32 2.73
N VAL A 497 -6.39 -35.21 1.41
CA VAL A 497 -7.64 -34.94 0.70
C VAL A 497 -7.98 -36.17 -0.17
N GLY A 498 -9.25 -36.58 -0.16
CA GLY A 498 -9.78 -37.67 -0.99
C GLY A 498 -9.96 -37.25 -2.45
N GLU A 499 -10.29 -38.23 -3.31
CA GLU A 499 -10.60 -37.97 -4.74
C GLU A 499 -11.89 -37.16 -4.92
N ASP A 500 -12.79 -37.22 -3.94
CA ASP A 500 -14.00 -36.43 -3.84
C ASP A 500 -13.76 -34.96 -3.42
N GLY A 501 -12.51 -34.61 -3.08
CA GLY A 501 -12.12 -33.30 -2.59
C GLY A 501 -12.41 -33.06 -1.11
N CYS A 502 -12.87 -34.08 -0.38
CA CYS A 502 -13.11 -34.01 1.06
C CYS A 502 -11.86 -34.32 1.87
N TRP A 503 -11.73 -33.72 3.05
CA TRP A 503 -10.63 -34.02 3.98
C TRP A 503 -10.81 -35.41 4.59
N LYS A 504 -9.72 -36.19 4.65
CA LYS A 504 -9.63 -37.47 5.37
C LYS A 504 -9.55 -37.24 6.88
N THR A 505 -10.66 -36.81 7.47
CA THR A 505 -10.75 -36.33 8.86
C THR A 505 -10.26 -37.33 9.90
N GLU A 506 -10.45 -38.62 9.63
CA GLU A 506 -10.02 -39.76 10.44
C GLU A 506 -8.51 -39.77 10.72
N LEU A 507 -7.70 -39.14 9.85
CA LEU A 507 -6.25 -39.11 9.98
C LEU A 507 -5.73 -38.04 10.94
N PHE A 508 -6.53 -37.04 11.32
CA PHE A 508 -6.04 -35.90 12.10
C PHE A 508 -7.00 -35.32 13.14
N VAL A 509 -8.31 -35.65 13.09
CA VAL A 509 -9.31 -35.05 14.00
C VAL A 509 -9.01 -35.31 15.48
N ASN A 510 -8.47 -36.49 15.81
CA ASN A 510 -8.11 -36.87 17.19
C ASN A 510 -6.72 -36.37 17.61
N LEU A 511 -5.90 -35.91 16.65
CA LEU A 511 -4.54 -35.45 16.90
C LEU A 511 -4.44 -33.93 17.08
N LEU A 512 -5.50 -33.18 16.77
CA LEU A 512 -5.50 -31.72 16.78
C LEU A 512 -6.65 -31.15 17.64
N PRO A 513 -6.48 -29.95 18.22
CA PRO A 513 -7.56 -29.25 18.90
C PRO A 513 -8.72 -28.97 17.93
N GLU A 514 -9.94 -29.06 18.44
CA GLU A 514 -11.16 -28.87 17.63
C GLU A 514 -11.12 -27.56 16.84
N GLU A 515 -10.71 -26.45 17.45
CA GLU A 515 -10.61 -25.14 16.77
C GLU A 515 -9.71 -25.19 15.52
N VAL A 516 -8.58 -25.91 15.59
CA VAL A 516 -7.61 -26.04 14.49
C VAL A 516 -8.18 -26.95 13.42
N THR A 517 -8.78 -28.07 13.81
CA THR A 517 -9.47 -28.99 12.91
C THR A 517 -10.56 -28.27 12.13
N GLN A 518 -11.43 -27.52 12.80
CA GLN A 518 -12.49 -26.76 12.14
C GLN A 518 -11.97 -25.74 11.12
N ARG A 519 -10.75 -25.20 11.31
CA ARG A 519 -10.13 -24.31 10.32
C ARG A 519 -9.59 -25.06 9.10
N ILE A 520 -8.97 -26.22 9.28
CA ILE A 520 -8.50 -27.10 8.20
C ILE A 520 -9.66 -27.40 7.24
N LEU A 521 -10.78 -27.80 7.82
CA LEU A 521 -11.99 -28.21 7.10
C LEU A 521 -12.58 -27.14 6.16
N SER A 522 -12.30 -25.86 6.42
CA SER A 522 -12.75 -24.74 5.60
C SER A 522 -11.83 -24.43 4.40
N VAL A 523 -10.62 -25.00 4.36
CA VAL A 523 -9.61 -24.73 3.32
C VAL A 523 -9.94 -25.52 2.06
N ALA A 524 -10.04 -24.82 0.93
CA ALA A 524 -10.21 -25.42 -0.38
C ALA A 524 -8.86 -25.89 -0.95
N VAL A 525 -8.79 -27.13 -1.41
CA VAL A 525 -7.62 -27.74 -2.06
C VAL A 525 -8.05 -28.31 -3.41
N ASP A 526 -7.26 -28.08 -4.45
CA ASP A 526 -7.45 -28.65 -5.79
C ASP A 526 -6.26 -29.55 -6.12
N SER A 527 -6.24 -30.76 -5.55
CA SER A 527 -5.13 -31.72 -5.66
C SER A 527 -4.84 -32.16 -7.10
N ALA A 528 -5.83 -32.05 -7.99
CA ALA A 528 -5.71 -32.32 -9.41
C ALA A 528 -5.01 -31.18 -10.20
N SER A 529 -4.94 -29.98 -9.62
CA SER A 529 -4.27 -28.83 -10.23
C SER A 529 -2.75 -28.97 -10.24
N ASP A 530 -2.11 -28.43 -11.28
CA ASP A 530 -0.65 -28.26 -11.33
C ASP A 530 -0.19 -26.90 -10.77
N GLU A 531 -1.11 -26.11 -10.21
CA GLU A 531 -0.74 -24.84 -9.59
C GLU A 531 0.04 -25.05 -8.29
N GLU A 532 1.20 -24.40 -8.18
CA GLU A 532 2.03 -24.42 -6.96
C GLU A 532 1.35 -23.65 -5.82
N ASP A 533 1.50 -24.17 -4.60
CA ASP A 533 1.15 -23.47 -3.36
C ASP A 533 1.88 -22.12 -3.27
N GLN A 534 1.22 -21.09 -2.74
CA GLN A 534 1.77 -19.73 -2.71
C GLN A 534 1.65 -19.09 -1.34
N LEU A 535 2.68 -18.35 -0.92
CA LEU A 535 2.58 -17.52 0.28
C LEU A 535 1.62 -16.35 0.04
N PHE A 536 0.78 -16.04 1.02
CA PHE A 536 0.00 -14.81 1.07
C PHE A 536 0.24 -14.07 2.39
N TRP A 537 -0.06 -12.77 2.39
CA TRP A 537 0.13 -11.91 3.55
C TRP A 537 -1.14 -11.86 4.40
N THR A 538 -1.09 -12.47 5.59
CA THR A 538 -2.25 -12.69 6.48
C THR A 538 -2.83 -11.41 7.06
N ALA A 539 -2.03 -10.34 7.17
CA ALA A 539 -2.48 -9.06 7.73
C ALA A 539 -3.22 -8.16 6.71
N SER A 540 -3.54 -8.67 5.52
CA SER A 540 -4.40 -8.03 4.51
C SER A 540 -5.48 -9.01 4.04
N SER A 541 -6.71 -8.52 3.85
CA SER A 541 -7.84 -9.36 3.42
C SER A 541 -7.69 -9.90 1.99
N ASP A 542 -6.94 -9.19 1.14
CA ASP A 542 -6.66 -9.58 -0.25
C ASP A 542 -5.35 -10.37 -0.39
N GLY A 543 -4.70 -10.74 0.72
CA GLY A 543 -3.43 -11.46 0.73
C GLY A 543 -2.22 -10.62 0.30
N ARG A 544 -2.40 -9.34 -0.05
CA ARG A 544 -1.29 -8.50 -0.56
C ARG A 544 -0.51 -7.87 0.57
N PHE A 545 0.81 -7.95 0.46
CA PHE A 545 1.69 -7.21 1.36
C PHE A 545 1.55 -5.70 1.17
N THR A 546 1.29 -4.99 2.26
CA THR A 546 1.46 -3.53 2.31
C THR A 546 2.31 -3.12 3.50
N THR A 547 3.14 -2.09 3.35
CA THR A 547 3.90 -1.54 4.48
C THR A 547 2.98 -1.08 5.62
N LYS A 548 1.74 -0.67 5.31
CA LYS A 548 0.71 -0.32 6.30
C LYS A 548 0.27 -1.53 7.12
N SER A 549 -0.03 -2.65 6.48
CA SER A 549 -0.39 -3.91 7.16
C SER A 549 0.76 -4.45 8.01
N ALA A 550 1.99 -4.45 7.48
CA ALA A 550 3.18 -4.88 8.24
C ALA A 550 3.48 -3.99 9.45
N PHE A 551 3.29 -2.67 9.32
CA PHE A 551 3.37 -1.75 10.45
C PHE A 551 2.30 -2.05 11.51
N SER A 552 1.07 -2.35 11.09
CA SER A 552 -0.01 -2.72 12.02
C SER A 552 0.30 -4.03 12.77
N LEU A 553 0.91 -4.99 12.07
CA LEU A 553 1.34 -6.26 12.66
C LEU A 553 2.51 -6.11 13.65
N LEU A 554 3.44 -5.16 13.39
CA LEU A 554 4.55 -4.82 14.30
C LEU A 554 4.09 -4.21 15.61
N ILE A 555 3.01 -3.43 15.54
CA ILE A 555 2.49 -2.71 16.69
C ILE A 555 1.86 -3.69 17.68
N GLN A 556 1.25 -4.80 17.24
CA GLN A 556 0.63 -5.87 18.07
C GLN A 556 -0.19 -5.34 19.24
N HIS A 557 -1.48 -5.05 19.04
CA HIS A 557 -2.29 -4.43 20.11
C HIS A 557 -3.54 -5.24 20.41
N GLN A 558 -3.83 -5.32 21.70
CA GLN A 558 -5.13 -5.68 22.25
C GLN A 558 -6.20 -4.70 21.74
N PRO A 559 -7.46 -5.14 21.59
CA PRO A 559 -8.55 -4.25 21.23
C PRO A 559 -8.61 -3.08 22.22
N ASP A 560 -8.55 -1.86 21.70
CA ASP A 560 -8.72 -0.65 22.50
C ASP A 560 -10.22 -0.53 22.80
N GLN A 561 -10.60 -0.45 24.08
CA GLN A 561 -12.00 -0.28 24.50
C GLN A 561 -12.63 0.97 23.88
N ASP A 562 -11.80 1.96 23.55
CA ASP A 562 -12.19 3.22 22.93
C ASP A 562 -12.11 3.18 21.37
N GLU A 563 -11.89 2.03 20.71
CA GLU A 563 -11.75 1.99 19.24
C GLU A 563 -12.94 2.65 18.50
N GLY A 564 -14.16 2.46 19.03
CA GLY A 564 -15.37 3.10 18.50
C GLY A 564 -15.30 4.64 18.55
N ILE A 565 -14.87 5.22 19.68
CA ILE A 565 -14.82 6.68 19.84
C ILE A 565 -13.73 7.30 18.98
N TRP A 566 -12.59 6.62 18.84
CA TRP A 566 -11.51 7.10 17.99
C TRP A 566 -11.93 7.18 16.52
N LYS A 567 -12.68 6.18 16.03
CA LYS A 567 -13.24 6.21 14.67
C LYS A 567 -14.16 7.41 14.47
N ILE A 568 -14.96 7.76 15.47
CA ILE A 568 -15.86 8.92 15.43
C ILE A 568 -15.05 10.22 15.41
N ILE A 569 -14.14 10.43 16.37
CA ILE A 569 -13.34 11.67 16.50
C ILE A 569 -12.62 12.00 15.19
N TRP A 570 -11.99 10.99 14.56
CA TRP A 570 -11.24 11.20 13.32
C TRP A 570 -12.10 11.34 12.06
N LYS A 571 -13.40 11.03 12.15
CA LYS A 571 -14.39 11.16 11.06
C LYS A 571 -15.36 12.34 11.24
N LEU A 572 -15.27 13.09 12.34
CA LEU A 572 -16.15 14.22 12.61
C LEU A 572 -16.23 15.19 11.42
N PRO A 573 -17.43 15.66 11.01
CA PRO A 573 -17.63 16.54 9.86
C PRO A 573 -17.25 17.99 10.19
N THR A 574 -15.96 18.22 10.45
CA THR A 574 -15.40 19.51 10.87
C THR A 574 -13.90 19.57 10.52
N LEU A 575 -13.25 20.68 10.84
CA LEU A 575 -11.84 20.94 10.54
C LEU A 575 -10.90 20.01 11.32
N GLU A 576 -9.75 19.64 10.73
CA GLU A 576 -8.74 18.76 11.38
C GLU A 576 -8.24 19.33 12.72
N ARG A 577 -8.20 20.67 12.88
CA ARG A 577 -7.86 21.32 14.15
C ARG A 577 -8.84 20.98 15.29
N VAL A 578 -10.12 20.82 14.96
CA VAL A 578 -11.17 20.46 15.92
C VAL A 578 -11.06 18.98 16.26
N ARG A 579 -10.77 18.12 15.28
CA ARG A 579 -10.52 16.68 15.53
C ARG A 579 -9.32 16.46 16.46
N CYS A 580 -8.21 17.14 16.21
CA CYS A 580 -7.04 17.12 17.08
C CYS A 580 -7.35 17.64 18.49
N PHE A 581 -8.20 18.67 18.59
CA PHE A 581 -8.67 19.18 19.88
C PHE A 581 -9.53 18.15 20.63
N MET A 582 -10.52 17.54 19.96
CA MET A 582 -11.34 16.49 20.57
C MET A 582 -10.51 15.29 21.01
N TRP A 583 -9.50 14.92 20.24
CA TRP A 583 -8.52 13.90 20.63
C TRP A 583 -7.76 14.27 21.92
N GLN A 584 -7.29 15.52 22.06
CA GLN A 584 -6.62 15.97 23.28
C GLN A 584 -7.60 16.07 24.47
N ALA A 585 -8.83 16.52 24.23
CA ALA A 585 -9.87 16.62 25.25
C ALA A 585 -10.25 15.23 25.79
N PHE A 586 -10.42 14.23 24.92
CA PHE A 586 -10.74 12.87 25.35
C PHE A 586 -9.62 12.22 26.16
N LEU A 587 -8.36 12.54 25.85
CA LEU A 587 -7.19 12.07 26.61
C LEU A 587 -6.95 12.84 27.91
N ASP A 588 -7.73 13.89 28.19
CA ASP A 588 -7.53 14.85 29.28
C ASP A 588 -6.15 15.52 29.21
N ARG A 589 -5.81 16.04 28.03
CA ARG A 589 -4.49 16.61 27.69
C ARG A 589 -4.57 17.99 27.06
N LEU A 590 -5.53 18.80 27.49
CA LEU A 590 -5.55 20.25 27.22
C LEU A 590 -4.76 20.99 28.31
N ALA A 591 -4.18 22.14 27.99
CA ALA A 591 -3.36 22.94 28.90
C ALA A 591 -4.20 23.73 29.92
N THR A 592 -5.00 23.04 30.73
CA THR A 592 -5.81 23.61 31.81
C THR A 592 -4.95 23.94 33.03
N ASN A 593 -5.43 24.77 33.95
CA ASN A 593 -4.67 25.11 35.15
C ASN A 593 -4.45 23.89 36.06
N VAL A 594 -5.40 22.96 36.17
CA VAL A 594 -5.17 21.66 36.86
C VAL A 594 -3.98 20.91 36.26
N LEU A 595 -3.93 20.76 34.93
CA LEU A 595 -2.83 20.05 34.28
C LEU A 595 -1.51 20.82 34.42
N ARG A 596 -1.52 22.14 34.27
CA ARG A 596 -0.33 22.98 34.40
C ARG A 596 0.22 22.98 35.82
N TYR A 597 -0.66 23.04 36.83
CA TYR A 597 -0.31 22.95 38.24
C TYR A 597 0.31 21.60 38.57
N SER A 598 -0.29 20.49 38.11
CA SER A 598 0.29 19.14 38.29
C SER A 598 1.68 19.00 37.65
N ARG A 599 1.99 19.82 36.64
CA ARG A 599 3.29 19.89 35.96
C ARG A 599 4.21 20.99 36.47
N ARG A 600 3.83 21.71 37.54
CA ARG A 600 4.59 22.82 38.14
C ARG A 600 4.85 23.98 37.15
N VAL A 601 3.87 24.26 36.29
CA VAL A 601 3.88 25.33 35.26
C VAL A 601 2.90 26.46 35.60
N ALA A 602 1.98 26.25 36.55
CA ALA A 602 1.05 27.25 37.04
C ALA A 602 1.07 27.24 38.57
N ASP A 603 0.78 28.40 39.18
CA ASP A 603 0.84 28.61 40.63
C ASP A 603 -0.41 28.10 41.35
N SER A 604 -1.55 28.04 40.64
CA SER A 604 -2.83 27.53 41.16
C SER A 604 -3.54 26.65 40.11
N PRO A 605 -4.32 25.63 40.54
CA PRO A 605 -5.20 24.86 39.67
C PRO A 605 -6.52 25.58 39.33
N ASP A 606 -6.81 26.74 39.93
CA ASP A 606 -8.14 27.37 39.91
C ASP A 606 -8.48 28.04 38.58
N CYS A 607 -9.78 28.14 38.30
CA CYS A 607 -10.31 28.86 37.15
C CYS A 607 -10.38 30.37 37.42
N GLU A 608 -9.66 31.15 36.60
CA GLU A 608 -9.62 32.61 36.64
C GLU A 608 -10.96 33.27 36.23
N ARG A 609 -11.92 32.53 35.66
CA ARG A 609 -13.18 33.07 35.11
C ARG A 609 -14.36 33.01 36.06
N CYS A 610 -14.45 31.97 36.89
CA CYS A 610 -15.57 31.76 37.81
C CYS A 610 -15.16 31.78 39.28
N ALA A 611 -13.85 31.92 39.58
CA ALA A 611 -13.24 31.99 40.91
C ALA A 611 -13.53 30.77 41.82
N GLY A 612 -12.47 30.02 42.20
CA GLY A 612 -12.54 29.02 43.26
C GLY A 612 -12.98 27.60 42.87
N GLN A 613 -12.98 27.25 41.57
CA GLN A 613 -13.14 25.86 41.11
C GLN A 613 -11.91 25.40 40.33
N PRO A 614 -11.45 24.14 40.50
CA PRO A 614 -10.35 23.58 39.73
C PRO A 614 -10.64 23.61 38.22
N GLU A 615 -9.74 24.21 37.46
CA GLU A 615 -9.87 24.34 36.01
C GLU A 615 -9.54 23.00 35.32
N SER A 616 -10.49 22.07 35.30
CA SER A 616 -10.43 20.81 34.55
C SER A 616 -10.92 20.97 33.10
N VAL A 617 -10.68 19.97 32.24
CA VAL A 617 -11.22 19.96 30.86
C VAL A 617 -12.74 20.00 30.88
N LEU A 618 -13.36 19.17 31.72
CA LEU A 618 -14.82 19.17 31.89
C LEU A 618 -15.34 20.53 32.35
N HIS A 619 -14.69 21.13 33.36
CA HIS A 619 -15.10 22.43 33.87
C HIS A 619 -15.06 23.51 32.77
N ILE A 620 -13.95 23.66 32.05
CA ILE A 620 -13.84 24.70 31.01
C ILE A 620 -14.87 24.50 29.89
N LEU A 621 -15.08 23.26 29.48
CA LEU A 621 -15.89 22.94 28.30
C LEU A 621 -17.38 22.81 28.60
N ARG A 622 -17.77 22.58 29.86
CA ARG A 622 -19.16 22.33 30.26
C ARG A 622 -19.67 23.25 31.39
N ASP A 623 -18.93 23.33 32.49
CA ASP A 623 -19.46 23.85 33.77
C ASP A 623 -19.13 25.34 34.01
N CYS A 624 -18.09 25.88 33.37
CA CYS A 624 -17.70 27.27 33.49
C CYS A 624 -18.78 28.19 32.92
N THR A 625 -19.00 29.37 33.52
CA THR A 625 -20.15 30.26 33.25
C THR A 625 -20.49 30.44 31.76
N PRO A 626 -19.53 30.70 30.85
CA PRO A 626 -19.86 30.90 29.43
C PRO A 626 -20.16 29.61 28.67
N ALA A 627 -19.64 28.47 29.13
CA ALA A 627 -19.99 27.16 28.61
C ALA A 627 -21.38 26.74 29.11
N LEU A 628 -21.64 26.90 30.40
CA LEU A 628 -22.92 26.58 31.03
C LEU A 628 -24.08 27.37 30.39
N PHE A 629 -23.89 28.67 30.15
CA PHE A 629 -24.86 29.51 29.45
C PHE A 629 -25.20 28.99 28.05
N PHE A 630 -24.18 28.51 27.32
CA PHE A 630 -24.38 27.98 25.97
C PHE A 630 -25.11 26.64 26.01
N TRP A 631 -24.65 25.69 26.84
CA TRP A 631 -25.22 24.35 26.87
C TRP A 631 -26.65 24.31 27.41
N SER A 632 -27.00 25.15 28.40
CA SER A 632 -28.37 25.21 28.94
C SER A 632 -29.43 25.64 27.92
N ARG A 633 -29.02 26.32 26.84
CA ARG A 633 -29.91 26.78 25.76
C ARG A 633 -29.98 25.83 24.57
N HIS A 634 -28.91 25.08 24.30
CA HIS A 634 -28.78 24.27 23.08
C HIS A 634 -28.90 22.76 23.33
N VAL A 635 -28.75 22.30 24.57
CA VAL A 635 -29.02 20.90 24.94
C VAL A 635 -30.53 20.75 25.24
N PRO A 636 -31.24 19.79 24.62
CA PRO A 636 -32.65 19.56 24.90
C PRO A 636 -32.92 19.28 26.38
N LEU A 637 -34.01 19.84 26.94
CA LEU A 637 -34.33 19.72 28.37
C LEU A 637 -34.29 18.27 28.90
N HIS A 638 -34.80 17.32 28.11
CA HIS A 638 -34.80 15.90 28.49
C HIS A 638 -33.40 15.26 28.58
N GLN A 639 -32.37 15.87 27.96
CA GLN A 639 -30.98 15.38 27.99
C GLN A 639 -30.11 16.14 29.01
N GLN A 640 -30.58 17.29 29.54
CA GLN A 640 -29.76 18.16 30.40
C GLN A 640 -29.32 17.47 31.68
N ALA A 641 -30.20 16.69 32.33
CA ALA A 641 -29.86 15.95 33.55
C ALA A 641 -28.63 15.03 33.33
N SER A 642 -28.67 14.19 32.29
CA SER A 642 -27.54 13.34 31.92
C SER A 642 -26.32 14.12 31.43
N PHE A 643 -26.52 15.25 30.75
CA PHE A 643 -25.43 16.05 30.19
C PHE A 643 -24.55 16.65 31.29
N PHE A 644 -25.14 17.17 32.36
CA PHE A 644 -24.42 17.83 33.46
C PHE A 644 -23.97 16.88 34.57
N SER A 645 -24.52 15.66 34.66
CA SER A 645 -24.13 14.68 35.69
C SER A 645 -22.95 13.77 35.31
N CYS A 646 -22.73 13.51 34.01
CA CYS A 646 -21.71 12.57 33.54
C CYS A 646 -20.27 13.03 33.80
N ASN A 647 -19.34 12.08 33.88
CA ASN A 647 -17.90 12.40 33.88
C ASN A 647 -17.43 12.78 32.46
N GLN A 648 -16.18 13.26 32.33
CA GLN A 648 -15.64 13.74 31.04
C GLN A 648 -15.70 12.72 29.91
N ARG A 649 -15.35 11.45 30.17
CA ARG A 649 -15.31 10.43 29.13
C ARG A 649 -16.70 10.04 28.68
N GLU A 650 -17.63 9.88 29.62
CA GLU A 650 -19.04 9.64 29.35
C GLU A 650 -19.66 10.81 28.59
N TRP A 651 -19.41 12.04 29.06
CA TRP A 651 -19.91 13.27 28.45
C TRP A 651 -19.46 13.41 26.99
N LEU A 652 -18.16 13.22 26.73
CA LEU A 652 -17.64 13.24 25.36
C LEU A 652 -18.21 12.08 24.52
N SER A 653 -18.27 10.87 25.08
CA SER A 653 -18.74 9.69 24.36
C SER A 653 -20.21 9.78 23.96
N MET A 654 -21.06 10.23 24.88
CA MET A 654 -22.50 10.40 24.67
C MET A 654 -22.77 11.41 23.54
N ASN A 655 -22.11 12.57 23.60
CA ASN A 655 -22.30 13.62 22.60
C ASN A 655 -21.72 13.25 21.23
N LEU A 656 -20.58 12.56 21.18
CA LEU A 656 -19.97 12.15 19.92
C LEU A 656 -20.71 11.00 19.25
N LYS A 657 -21.42 10.16 20.01
CA LYS A 657 -22.20 9.02 19.50
C LYS A 657 -23.66 9.37 19.18
N SER A 658 -24.13 10.57 19.53
CA SER A 658 -25.51 10.97 19.25
C SER A 658 -25.80 10.99 17.74
N GLY A 659 -26.97 10.45 17.37
CA GLY A 659 -27.52 10.51 16.02
C GLY A 659 -28.41 11.73 15.78
N ASP A 660 -28.49 12.64 16.75
CA ASP A 660 -29.32 13.83 16.66
C ASP A 660 -28.76 14.83 15.65
N SER A 661 -29.64 15.72 15.17
CA SER A 661 -29.26 16.86 14.34
C SER A 661 -29.74 18.15 14.99
N VAL A 662 -28.98 19.22 14.83
CA VAL A 662 -29.39 20.58 15.19
C VAL A 662 -30.13 21.19 14.00
N GLY A 663 -31.01 22.17 14.26
CA GLY A 663 -31.76 22.89 13.23
C GLY A 663 -30.88 23.28 12.02
N ASN A 664 -31.43 23.11 10.81
CA ASN A 664 -30.74 23.19 9.50
C ASN A 664 -29.95 21.93 9.07
N GLY A 665 -30.12 20.78 9.72
CA GLY A 665 -29.59 19.50 9.25
C GLY A 665 -28.10 19.24 9.54
N VAL A 666 -27.53 19.96 10.51
CA VAL A 666 -26.15 19.75 10.99
C VAL A 666 -26.14 18.62 12.01
N GLU A 667 -25.31 17.60 11.81
CA GLU A 667 -25.13 16.50 12.76
C GLU A 667 -24.63 16.99 14.13
N TRP A 668 -25.26 16.53 15.21
CA TRP A 668 -24.93 16.91 16.59
C TRP A 668 -23.45 16.74 16.93
N PRO A 669 -22.77 15.62 16.61
CA PRO A 669 -21.34 15.46 16.91
C PRO A 669 -20.45 16.57 16.29
N GLY A 670 -20.79 17.03 15.08
CA GLY A 670 -20.07 18.12 14.41
C GLY A 670 -20.29 19.47 15.08
N PHE A 671 -21.55 19.75 15.46
CA PHE A 671 -21.93 20.94 16.22
C PHE A 671 -21.28 20.98 17.60
N PHE A 672 -21.46 19.92 18.40
CA PHE A 672 -20.89 19.77 19.73
C PHE A 672 -19.38 19.99 19.74
N SER A 673 -18.66 19.33 18.84
CA SER A 673 -17.19 19.43 18.75
C SER A 673 -16.73 20.83 18.38
N THR A 674 -17.45 21.50 17.47
CA THR A 674 -17.15 22.87 17.06
C THR A 674 -17.42 23.87 18.18
N ALA A 675 -18.54 23.71 18.90
CA ALA A 675 -18.89 24.49 20.07
C ALA A 675 -17.83 24.37 21.17
N ALA A 676 -17.47 23.14 21.55
CA ALA A 676 -16.44 22.87 22.55
C ALA A 676 -15.08 23.52 22.17
N TRP A 677 -14.68 23.45 20.89
CA TRP A 677 -13.46 24.10 20.43
C TRP A 677 -13.52 25.64 20.51
N LEU A 678 -14.66 26.25 20.19
CA LEU A 678 -14.84 27.70 20.27
C LEU A 678 -14.93 28.20 21.72
N ILE A 679 -15.54 27.43 22.62
CA ILE A 679 -15.53 27.68 24.07
C ILE A 679 -14.09 27.66 24.59
N TRP A 680 -13.32 26.64 24.23
CA TRP A 680 -11.89 26.56 24.55
C TRP A 680 -11.10 27.75 24.02
N LYS A 681 -11.35 28.12 22.75
CA LYS A 681 -10.69 29.28 22.13
C LYS A 681 -11.05 30.57 22.85
N ASN A 682 -12.30 30.72 23.28
CA ASN A 682 -12.74 31.90 24.02
C ASN A 682 -12.02 31.99 25.38
N ARG A 683 -11.92 30.87 26.12
CA ARG A 683 -11.11 30.79 27.34
C ARG A 683 -9.65 31.15 27.08
N THR A 684 -9.06 30.61 26.01
CA THR A 684 -7.67 30.88 25.65
C THR A 684 -7.44 32.37 25.37
N THR A 685 -8.37 33.03 24.67
CA THR A 685 -8.33 34.49 24.46
C THR A 685 -8.38 35.24 25.78
N ALA A 686 -9.26 34.85 26.72
CA ALA A 686 -9.35 35.46 28.04
C ALA A 686 -8.01 35.40 28.80
N CYS A 687 -7.36 34.23 28.81
CA CYS A 687 -6.10 34.05 29.55
C CYS A 687 -4.93 34.84 28.94
N PHE A 688 -4.83 34.93 27.61
CA PHE A 688 -3.67 35.59 26.96
C PHE A 688 -3.86 37.07 26.64
N LYS A 689 -5.11 37.53 26.50
CA LYS A 689 -5.44 38.91 26.14
C LYS A 689 -6.28 39.65 27.19
N GLY A 690 -6.51 39.01 28.34
CA GLY A 690 -7.39 39.51 29.39
C GLY A 690 -8.86 39.14 29.17
N ILE A 691 -9.62 39.08 30.27
CA ILE A 691 -11.04 38.67 30.28
C ILE A 691 -11.89 39.54 29.34
N GLY A 692 -11.60 40.86 29.27
CA GLY A 692 -12.31 41.80 28.40
C GLY A 692 -12.13 41.55 26.89
N ALA A 693 -11.11 40.80 26.47
CA ALA A 693 -10.90 40.43 25.07
C ALA A 693 -11.66 39.15 24.65
N ALA A 694 -12.24 38.43 25.61
CA ALA A 694 -13.07 37.26 25.34
C ALA A 694 -14.47 37.66 24.89
N MET A 695 -15.08 36.83 24.04
CA MET A 695 -16.48 36.97 23.64
C MET A 695 -17.40 36.80 24.85
N THR A 696 -18.37 37.70 24.97
CA THR A 696 -19.51 37.57 25.87
C THR A 696 -20.35 36.34 25.49
N PRO A 697 -21.14 35.76 26.40
CA PRO A 697 -21.94 34.57 26.08
C PRO A 697 -22.82 34.69 24.81
N PRO A 698 -23.54 35.81 24.56
CA PRO A 698 -24.33 35.96 23.34
C PRO A 698 -23.48 36.03 22.05
N THR A 699 -22.33 36.71 22.09
CA THR A 699 -21.45 36.82 20.91
C THR A 699 -20.73 35.51 20.61
N LEU A 700 -20.41 34.72 21.65
CA LEU A 700 -19.86 33.38 21.53
C LEU A 700 -20.90 32.43 20.89
N GLU A 701 -22.14 32.45 21.36
CA GLU A 701 -23.25 31.65 20.82
C GLU A 701 -23.45 31.92 19.32
N PHE A 702 -23.52 33.19 18.93
CA PHE A 702 -23.61 33.58 17.51
C PHE A 702 -22.41 33.08 16.69
N SER A 703 -21.19 33.16 17.23
CA SER A 703 -19.98 32.66 16.56
C SER A 703 -19.99 31.14 16.37
N ILE A 704 -20.51 30.40 17.35
CA ILE A 704 -20.63 28.93 17.29
C ILE A 704 -21.62 28.53 16.21
N LEU A 705 -22.81 29.10 16.20
CA LEU A 705 -23.85 28.79 15.22
C LEU A 705 -23.36 29.08 13.80
N THR A 706 -22.76 30.25 13.58
CA THR A 706 -22.28 30.69 12.27
C THR A 706 -21.14 29.80 11.76
N LYS A 707 -20.11 29.56 12.59
CA LYS A 707 -18.93 28.78 12.15
C LYS A 707 -19.25 27.31 11.95
N THR A 708 -20.12 26.74 12.78
CA THR A 708 -20.51 25.34 12.61
C THR A 708 -21.17 25.14 11.26
N LYS A 709 -22.15 25.99 10.91
CA LYS A 709 -22.82 25.94 9.61
C LYS A 709 -21.83 26.08 8.46
N LEU A 710 -20.98 27.10 8.48
CA LEU A 710 -19.96 27.32 7.44
C LEU A 710 -19.01 26.12 7.26
N TRP A 711 -18.56 25.50 8.35
CA TRP A 711 -17.61 24.39 8.27
C TRP A 711 -18.29 23.08 7.85
N TYR A 712 -19.53 22.87 8.28
CA TYR A 712 -20.35 21.73 7.87
C TYR A 712 -20.73 21.83 6.38
N ASP A 713 -21.14 23.02 5.93
CA ASP A 713 -21.44 23.29 4.53
C ASP A 713 -20.19 23.16 3.67
N SER A 714 -19.03 23.66 4.13
CA SER A 714 -17.75 23.47 3.42
C SER A 714 -17.35 22.00 3.38
N TRP A 715 -17.61 21.22 4.43
CA TRP A 715 -17.37 19.78 4.45
C TRP A 715 -18.24 19.06 3.41
N ASN A 716 -19.52 19.40 3.35
CA ASN A 716 -20.48 18.80 2.41
C ASN A 716 -20.29 19.28 0.96
N SER A 717 -19.86 20.53 0.76
CA SER A 717 -19.65 21.14 -0.56
C SER A 717 -18.27 20.85 -1.15
N SER A 718 -17.34 20.33 -0.34
CA SER A 718 -15.98 20.05 -0.80
C SER A 718 -15.93 18.86 -1.78
N ASP A 719 -16.06 19.16 -3.07
CA ASP A 719 -15.50 18.37 -4.19
C ASP A 719 -13.94 18.43 -4.24
N LEU A 720 -13.29 18.98 -3.21
CA LEU A 720 -11.84 19.02 -3.05
C LEU A 720 -11.28 17.67 -2.58
N GLY A 721 -11.39 16.65 -3.43
CA GLY A 721 -10.34 15.64 -3.65
C GLY A 721 -9.80 14.81 -2.48
N LEU A 722 -10.45 14.76 -1.32
CA LEU A 722 -10.11 13.84 -0.23
C LEU A 722 -11.35 12.98 0.08
N ASP A 723 -11.35 11.79 -0.52
CA ASP A 723 -12.37 10.73 -0.47
C ASP A 723 -13.76 11.08 -1.03
N SER A 724 -13.89 11.03 -2.36
CA SER A 724 -15.18 10.94 -3.09
C SER A 724 -16.03 9.69 -2.76
N ARG A 725 -15.62 8.88 -1.77
CA ARG A 725 -16.33 7.67 -1.33
C ARG A 725 -17.30 7.91 -0.17
N SER A 726 -17.39 9.13 0.35
CA SER A 726 -18.20 9.45 1.54
C SER A 726 -19.28 10.51 1.29
N ARG A 727 -19.87 10.57 0.09
CA ARG A 727 -21.22 11.15 -0.01
C ARG A 727 -22.18 10.13 0.60
N PRO A 728 -23.00 10.46 1.62
CA PRO A 728 -24.13 9.62 1.96
C PRO A 728 -25.07 9.64 0.76
N ALA A 729 -25.05 8.57 -0.03
CA ALA A 729 -25.96 8.44 -1.15
C ALA A 729 -27.40 8.55 -0.63
N ARG A 730 -28.26 9.28 -1.37
CA ARG A 730 -29.67 9.48 -1.01
C ARG A 730 -30.30 8.12 -0.79
N ARG A 731 -30.75 7.87 0.45
CA ARG A 731 -31.38 6.60 0.83
C ARG A 731 -32.87 6.71 0.57
N VAL A 732 -33.42 5.79 -0.22
CA VAL A 732 -34.86 5.71 -0.53
C VAL A 732 -35.42 4.48 0.16
N LEU A 733 -36.66 4.56 0.64
CA LEU A 733 -37.39 3.37 1.12
C LEU A 733 -37.79 2.53 -0.09
N ALA A 734 -37.44 1.25 -0.07
CA ALA A 734 -37.84 0.28 -1.08
C ALA A 734 -38.40 -0.96 -0.39
N ASP A 735 -39.45 -1.53 -0.99
CA ASP A 735 -40.02 -2.80 -0.60
C ASP A 735 -39.21 -3.92 -1.25
N ILE A 736 -38.55 -4.74 -0.44
CA ILE A 736 -37.72 -5.84 -0.90
C ILE A 736 -38.42 -7.16 -0.61
N GLY A 737 -38.63 -7.96 -1.65
CA GLY A 737 -39.08 -9.35 -1.56
C GLY A 737 -38.39 -10.20 -2.61
N TRP A 738 -38.69 -11.49 -2.62
CA TRP A 738 -38.19 -12.39 -3.65
C TRP A 738 -38.86 -12.12 -5.00
N GLY A 739 -38.07 -12.01 -6.07
CA GLY A 739 -38.51 -11.46 -7.36
C GLY A 739 -38.67 -12.47 -8.50
N GLY A 740 -38.54 -13.78 -8.24
CA GLY A 740 -38.65 -14.83 -9.27
C GLY A 740 -37.59 -14.79 -10.39
N PRO A 741 -37.37 -15.90 -11.11
CA PRO A 741 -36.60 -15.91 -12.35
C PRO A 741 -37.45 -15.50 -13.58
N GLU A 742 -36.78 -15.19 -14.69
CA GLU A 742 -37.42 -15.06 -16.00
C GLU A 742 -37.99 -16.43 -16.47
N SER A 743 -38.97 -16.43 -17.38
CA SER A 743 -39.54 -17.68 -17.88
C SER A 743 -38.47 -18.60 -18.48
N GLY A 744 -38.45 -19.87 -18.09
CA GLY A 744 -37.44 -20.86 -18.51
C GLY A 744 -36.15 -20.90 -17.67
N TRP A 745 -36.05 -20.08 -16.62
CA TRP A 745 -34.89 -20.06 -15.70
C TRP A 745 -35.25 -20.63 -14.32
N VAL A 746 -34.24 -21.18 -13.64
CA VAL A 746 -34.32 -21.61 -12.24
C VAL A 746 -33.61 -20.59 -11.35
N THR A 747 -34.20 -20.22 -10.22
CA THR A 747 -33.54 -19.37 -9.22
C THR A 747 -32.77 -20.23 -8.24
N MET A 748 -31.50 -19.88 -8.04
CA MET A 748 -30.62 -20.44 -7.02
C MET A 748 -30.35 -19.37 -5.98
N ASN A 749 -31.02 -19.46 -4.83
CA ASN A 749 -30.74 -18.60 -3.68
C ASN A 749 -29.64 -19.25 -2.84
N ILE A 750 -28.60 -18.50 -2.52
CA ILE A 750 -27.46 -18.98 -1.70
C ILE A 750 -27.09 -17.97 -0.63
N ASP A 751 -26.56 -18.45 0.48
CA ASP A 751 -26.07 -17.62 1.57
C ASP A 751 -24.99 -18.36 2.39
N GLY A 752 -24.12 -17.58 3.05
CA GLY A 752 -23.11 -18.07 3.97
C GLY A 752 -23.19 -17.40 5.34
N ALA A 753 -23.33 -18.19 6.40
CA ALA A 753 -23.39 -17.73 7.77
C ALA A 753 -22.10 -18.04 8.55
N SER A 754 -21.74 -17.16 9.49
CA SER A 754 -20.59 -17.32 10.38
C SER A 754 -20.85 -16.70 11.76
N ASN A 755 -20.81 -17.51 12.81
CA ASN A 755 -21.01 -17.10 14.20
C ASN A 755 -19.70 -16.60 14.81
N GLY A 756 -19.39 -15.33 14.57
CA GLY A 756 -18.03 -14.79 14.74
C GLY A 756 -17.30 -14.79 13.40
N ASN A 757 -16.37 -13.86 13.18
CA ASN A 757 -15.73 -13.69 11.88
C ASN A 757 -14.20 -13.54 12.04
N PRO A 758 -13.44 -14.67 12.02
CA PRO A 758 -13.90 -16.04 11.77
C PRO A 758 -14.62 -16.68 12.97
N GLY A 759 -15.43 -17.70 12.72
CA GLY A 759 -16.17 -18.47 13.74
C GLY A 759 -16.88 -19.68 13.11
N PRO A 760 -17.64 -20.48 13.88
CA PRO A 760 -18.43 -21.59 13.35
C PRO A 760 -19.32 -21.11 12.20
N ALA A 761 -19.17 -21.74 11.05
CA ALA A 761 -19.69 -21.25 9.79
C ALA A 761 -20.32 -22.36 8.97
N GLY A 762 -21.26 -21.97 8.13
CA GLY A 762 -21.90 -22.87 7.22
C GLY A 762 -22.56 -22.14 6.06
N ALA A 763 -22.86 -22.91 5.03
CA ALA A 763 -23.40 -22.45 3.77
C ALA A 763 -24.74 -23.14 3.51
N GLY A 764 -25.64 -22.46 2.83
CA GLY A 764 -26.94 -23.01 2.49
C GLY A 764 -27.46 -22.42 1.18
N GLY A 765 -28.32 -23.19 0.53
CA GLY A 765 -28.97 -22.70 -0.68
C GLY A 765 -30.05 -23.62 -1.19
N LEU A 766 -30.83 -23.11 -2.12
CA LEU A 766 -31.98 -23.80 -2.69
C LEU A 766 -32.22 -23.40 -4.14
N LEU A 767 -32.77 -24.35 -4.89
CA LEU A 767 -33.24 -24.23 -6.26
C LEU A 767 -34.76 -24.15 -6.24
N ARG A 768 -35.31 -23.16 -6.95
CA ARG A 768 -36.74 -22.95 -7.09
C ARG A 768 -37.13 -22.61 -8.52
N ASP A 769 -38.33 -23.00 -8.91
CA ASP A 769 -38.90 -22.66 -10.22
C ASP A 769 -39.48 -21.22 -10.25
N GLY A 770 -40.07 -20.87 -11.39
CA GLY A 770 -40.71 -19.57 -11.63
C GLY A 770 -41.84 -19.21 -10.65
N THR A 771 -42.44 -20.20 -9.99
CA THR A 771 -43.54 -20.02 -9.02
C THR A 771 -43.05 -19.91 -7.58
N GLY A 772 -41.75 -20.11 -7.34
CA GLY A 772 -41.17 -20.17 -6.00
C GLY A 772 -41.24 -21.55 -5.35
N LYS A 773 -41.71 -22.57 -6.09
CA LYS A 773 -41.77 -23.95 -5.61
C LYS A 773 -40.37 -24.51 -5.43
N TRP A 774 -40.16 -25.21 -4.31
CA TRP A 774 -38.92 -25.91 -4.00
C TRP A 774 -38.65 -27.03 -5.02
N LEU A 775 -37.45 -27.01 -5.61
CA LEU A 775 -36.94 -28.10 -6.45
C LEU A 775 -35.97 -28.96 -5.66
N LYS A 776 -34.96 -28.33 -5.05
CA LYS A 776 -33.94 -28.99 -4.23
C LYS A 776 -33.22 -27.97 -3.36
N GLY A 777 -32.52 -28.42 -2.32
CA GLY A 777 -31.65 -27.55 -1.55
C GLY A 777 -30.45 -28.27 -0.97
N PHE A 778 -29.60 -27.52 -0.30
CA PHE A 778 -28.44 -28.05 0.41
C PHE A 778 -28.13 -27.23 1.66
N VAL A 779 -27.48 -27.89 2.60
CA VAL A 779 -26.80 -27.28 3.75
C VAL A 779 -25.39 -27.83 3.82
N ALA A 780 -24.42 -26.99 4.16
CA ALA A 780 -23.02 -27.36 4.27
C ALA A 780 -22.43 -26.81 5.57
N SER A 781 -21.97 -27.69 6.45
CA SER A 781 -21.25 -27.32 7.67
C SER A 781 -19.76 -27.21 7.33
N LEU A 782 -19.17 -26.03 7.50
CA LEU A 782 -17.83 -25.68 6.97
C LEU A 782 -16.74 -25.58 8.03
N GLY A 783 -17.08 -25.84 9.30
CA GLY A 783 -16.21 -25.61 10.44
C GLY A 783 -16.01 -24.13 10.74
N THR A 784 -14.78 -23.67 10.90
CA THR A 784 -14.47 -22.27 11.27
C THR A 784 -14.06 -21.49 10.03
N ALA A 785 -14.95 -20.63 9.53
CA ALA A 785 -14.72 -19.82 8.35
C ALA A 785 -15.02 -18.34 8.61
N THR A 786 -14.74 -17.49 7.61
CA THR A 786 -15.26 -16.12 7.58
C THR A 786 -16.60 -16.11 6.85
N ALA A 787 -17.43 -15.10 7.08
CA ALA A 787 -18.70 -14.94 6.34
C ALA A 787 -18.45 -14.96 4.82
N VAL A 788 -17.40 -14.29 4.34
CA VAL A 788 -17.04 -14.27 2.91
C VAL A 788 -16.66 -15.65 2.39
N LEU A 789 -15.91 -16.43 3.18
CA LEU A 789 -15.54 -17.78 2.78
C LEU A 789 -16.76 -18.72 2.74
N ALA A 790 -17.68 -18.59 3.72
CA ALA A 790 -18.93 -19.35 3.73
C ALA A 790 -19.79 -19.04 2.49
N GLU A 791 -19.90 -17.77 2.10
CA GLU A 791 -20.61 -17.33 0.88
C GLU A 791 -20.01 -17.93 -0.39
N LEU A 792 -18.68 -18.00 -0.48
CA LEU A 792 -18.00 -18.61 -1.62
C LEU A 792 -18.23 -20.12 -1.67
N TRP A 793 -18.25 -20.81 -0.53
CA TRP A 793 -18.61 -22.22 -0.46
C TRP A 793 -20.08 -22.46 -0.84
N ALA A 794 -21.00 -21.60 -0.40
CA ALA A 794 -22.40 -21.64 -0.82
C ALA A 794 -22.53 -21.51 -2.34
N PHE A 795 -21.76 -20.60 -2.95
CA PHE A 795 -21.64 -20.51 -4.41
C PHE A 795 -21.17 -21.81 -5.05
N SER A 796 -20.08 -22.40 -4.54
CA SER A 796 -19.49 -23.60 -5.11
C SER A 796 -20.45 -24.79 -5.05
N HIS A 797 -21.05 -25.05 -3.88
CA HIS A 797 -21.97 -26.17 -3.69
C HIS A 797 -23.28 -25.97 -4.44
N GLY A 798 -23.82 -24.75 -4.49
CA GLY A 798 -25.01 -24.44 -5.27
C GLY A 798 -24.81 -24.73 -6.76
N LEU A 799 -23.66 -24.32 -7.33
CA LEU A 799 -23.33 -24.60 -8.73
C LEU A 799 -23.22 -26.11 -9.01
N ASP A 800 -22.62 -26.89 -8.11
CA ASP A 800 -22.53 -28.33 -8.26
C ASP A 800 -23.91 -29.01 -8.19
N LEU A 801 -24.75 -28.61 -7.22
CA LEU A 801 -26.12 -29.09 -7.10
C LEU A 801 -26.93 -28.81 -8.36
N ALA A 802 -26.91 -27.57 -8.85
CA ALA A 802 -27.70 -27.18 -10.02
C ALA A 802 -27.24 -27.90 -11.31
N TRP A 803 -25.93 -28.13 -11.44
CA TRP A 803 -25.38 -28.90 -12.55
C TRP A 803 -25.84 -30.36 -12.51
N LYS A 804 -25.78 -30.99 -11.33
CA LYS A 804 -26.19 -32.37 -11.06
C LYS A 804 -27.67 -32.60 -11.34
N GLU A 805 -28.54 -31.65 -10.97
CA GLU A 805 -29.98 -31.69 -11.25
C GLU A 805 -30.34 -31.39 -12.73
N GLY A 806 -29.35 -31.15 -13.59
CA GLY A 806 -29.59 -30.95 -15.02
C GLY A 806 -30.06 -29.55 -15.40
N HIS A 807 -30.05 -28.57 -14.48
CA HIS A 807 -30.41 -27.20 -14.80
C HIS A 807 -29.28 -26.49 -15.57
N ARG A 808 -29.64 -25.79 -16.66
CA ARG A 808 -28.69 -25.12 -17.57
C ARG A 808 -28.99 -23.63 -17.81
N ALA A 809 -30.06 -23.09 -17.20
CA ALA A 809 -30.36 -21.65 -17.19
C ALA A 809 -30.66 -21.24 -15.74
N ILE A 810 -29.69 -20.59 -15.07
CA ILE A 810 -29.72 -20.36 -13.63
C ILE A 810 -29.52 -18.88 -13.30
N LYS A 811 -30.46 -18.32 -12.54
CA LYS A 811 -30.36 -17.02 -11.89
C LYS A 811 -29.87 -17.23 -10.46
N ILE A 812 -28.66 -16.77 -10.16
CA ILE A 812 -28.05 -16.89 -8.83
C ILE A 812 -28.29 -15.62 -8.04
N GLU A 813 -28.88 -15.76 -6.85
CA GLU A 813 -29.20 -14.65 -5.95
C GLU A 813 -28.45 -14.82 -4.62
N THR A 814 -27.71 -13.78 -4.22
CA THR A 814 -26.98 -13.68 -2.94
C THR A 814 -27.07 -12.25 -2.43
N ASP A 815 -27.04 -12.06 -1.11
CA ASP A 815 -26.92 -10.75 -0.46
C ASP A 815 -25.47 -10.33 -0.18
N SER A 816 -24.50 -11.14 -0.62
CA SER A 816 -23.08 -10.79 -0.56
C SER A 816 -22.59 -10.11 -1.82
N GLN A 817 -22.71 -8.77 -1.85
CA GLN A 817 -22.10 -7.97 -2.93
C GLN A 817 -20.58 -8.19 -3.03
N LEU A 818 -19.93 -8.51 -1.90
CA LEU A 818 -18.50 -8.81 -1.86
C LEU A 818 -18.19 -10.13 -2.58
N ALA A 819 -18.97 -11.19 -2.37
CA ALA A 819 -18.78 -12.47 -3.08
C ALA A 819 -18.92 -12.29 -4.60
N ILE A 820 -19.94 -11.54 -5.06
CA ILE A 820 -20.13 -11.21 -6.48
C ILE A 820 -18.92 -10.48 -7.05
N GLN A 821 -18.46 -9.41 -6.38
CA GLN A 821 -17.27 -8.66 -6.80
C GLN A 821 -16.01 -9.54 -6.81
N LEU A 822 -15.93 -10.52 -5.91
CA LEU A 822 -14.83 -11.49 -5.87
C LEU A 822 -14.89 -12.44 -7.06
N ILE A 823 -16.07 -12.89 -7.49
CA ILE A 823 -16.21 -13.82 -8.62
C ILE A 823 -15.95 -13.11 -9.95
N GLU A 824 -16.58 -11.95 -10.19
CA GLU A 824 -16.55 -11.23 -11.47
C GLU A 824 -15.18 -10.62 -11.82
N ARG A 825 -14.46 -10.09 -10.83
CA ARG A 825 -13.16 -9.43 -11.08
C ARG A 825 -12.05 -10.46 -11.12
N ARG A 826 -11.18 -10.44 -12.14
CA ARG A 826 -9.94 -11.22 -12.11
C ARG A 826 -9.09 -10.77 -10.91
N HIS A 827 -8.81 -11.71 -9.99
CA HIS A 827 -7.99 -11.46 -8.81
C HIS A 827 -6.58 -12.00 -8.99
N ASP A 828 -5.70 -11.49 -8.14
CA ASP A 828 -4.34 -11.99 -7.99
C ASP A 828 -4.37 -13.44 -7.50
N PRO A 829 -3.52 -14.35 -8.03
CA PRO A 829 -3.36 -15.70 -7.50
C PRO A 829 -2.98 -15.76 -6.01
N ILE A 830 -2.50 -14.64 -5.45
CA ILE A 830 -2.12 -14.48 -4.03
C ILE A 830 -3.34 -14.33 -3.10
N HIS A 831 -4.55 -14.12 -3.63
CA HIS A 831 -5.75 -13.94 -2.80
C HIS A 831 -5.98 -15.17 -1.89
N PRO A 832 -6.33 -15.00 -0.59
CA PRO A 832 -6.47 -16.13 0.36
C PRO A 832 -7.52 -17.18 -0.05
N HIS A 833 -8.46 -16.80 -0.91
CA HIS A 833 -9.52 -17.66 -1.43
C HIS A 833 -9.35 -17.97 -2.93
N ALA A 834 -8.15 -17.80 -3.48
CA ALA A 834 -7.91 -17.94 -4.92
C ALA A 834 -8.29 -19.33 -5.45
N THR A 835 -8.00 -20.41 -4.71
CA THR A 835 -8.30 -21.79 -5.09
C THR A 835 -9.82 -22.00 -5.26
N LEU A 836 -10.60 -21.60 -4.26
CA LEU A 836 -12.07 -21.69 -4.32
C LEU A 836 -12.65 -20.81 -5.45
N LEU A 837 -12.14 -19.58 -5.61
CA LEU A 837 -12.57 -18.68 -6.69
C LEU A 837 -12.26 -19.23 -8.09
N ALA A 838 -11.11 -19.88 -8.27
CA ALA A 838 -10.75 -20.55 -9.52
C ALA A 838 -11.72 -21.71 -9.81
N GLY A 839 -12.03 -22.52 -8.79
CA GLY A 839 -13.01 -23.60 -8.87
C GLY A 839 -14.43 -23.10 -9.22
N ILE A 840 -14.88 -22.00 -8.62
CA ILE A 840 -16.18 -21.38 -8.95
C ILE A 840 -16.20 -20.89 -10.40
N ARG A 841 -15.15 -20.20 -10.86
CA ARG A 841 -15.07 -19.70 -12.24
C ARG A 841 -15.06 -20.82 -13.27
N LYS A 842 -14.35 -21.91 -12.99
CA LYS A 842 -14.33 -23.11 -13.84
C LYS A 842 -15.72 -23.74 -13.97
N ARG A 843 -16.51 -23.75 -12.88
CA ARG A 843 -17.91 -24.18 -12.90
C ARG A 843 -18.78 -23.21 -13.70
N ILE A 844 -18.64 -21.90 -13.49
CA ILE A 844 -19.39 -20.88 -14.22
C ILE A 844 -19.13 -20.98 -15.73
N SER A 845 -17.91 -21.33 -16.16
CA SER A 845 -17.56 -21.48 -17.59
C SER A 845 -18.05 -22.76 -18.25
N ARG A 846 -18.83 -23.62 -17.56
CA ARG A 846 -19.49 -24.77 -18.18
C ARG A 846 -20.56 -24.33 -19.20
N GLU A 847 -21.09 -25.28 -19.96
CA GLU A 847 -22.13 -25.05 -20.98
C GLU A 847 -23.51 -24.82 -20.34
N TRP A 848 -23.74 -23.61 -19.83
CA TRP A 848 -25.01 -23.13 -19.27
C TRP A 848 -25.11 -21.60 -19.30
N LEU A 849 -26.32 -21.08 -19.18
CA LEU A 849 -26.61 -19.66 -19.03
C LEU A 849 -26.66 -19.31 -17.54
N ILE A 850 -25.76 -18.44 -17.09
CA ILE A 850 -25.72 -17.96 -15.71
C ILE A 850 -25.94 -16.45 -15.66
N ARG A 851 -26.79 -16.03 -14.72
CA ARG A 851 -26.92 -14.62 -14.32
C ARG A 851 -26.74 -14.50 -12.81
N ILE A 852 -25.76 -13.72 -12.38
CA ILE A 852 -25.48 -13.48 -10.96
C ILE A 852 -26.08 -12.12 -10.58
N VAL A 853 -26.91 -12.09 -9.53
CA VAL A 853 -27.62 -10.89 -9.10
C VAL A 853 -27.47 -10.70 -7.59
N HIS A 854 -27.20 -9.46 -7.20
CA HIS A 854 -27.27 -9.05 -5.79
C HIS A 854 -28.73 -8.83 -5.39
N THR A 855 -29.16 -9.47 -4.30
CA THR A 855 -30.43 -9.18 -3.62
C THR A 855 -30.14 -8.66 -2.21
N TYR A 856 -31.11 -8.09 -1.49
CA TYR A 856 -30.92 -7.82 -0.05
C TYR A 856 -31.36 -9.03 0.77
N ARG A 857 -30.89 -9.10 2.03
CA ARG A 857 -31.19 -10.20 2.95
C ARG A 857 -32.69 -10.52 3.06
N GLU A 858 -33.55 -9.49 3.00
CA GLU A 858 -35.00 -9.62 3.03
C GLU A 858 -35.57 -10.42 1.83
N GLY A 859 -34.91 -10.33 0.67
CA GLY A 859 -35.23 -11.14 -0.52
C GLY A 859 -34.47 -12.46 -0.61
N ASN A 860 -33.58 -12.76 0.35
CA ASN A 860 -32.76 -13.98 0.41
C ASN A 860 -33.02 -14.82 1.67
N ARG A 861 -34.16 -14.60 2.35
CA ARG A 861 -34.47 -15.16 3.69
C ARG A 861 -34.33 -16.68 3.77
N ALA A 862 -34.72 -17.40 2.72
CA ALA A 862 -34.65 -18.85 2.74
C ALA A 862 -33.22 -19.39 2.74
N ALA A 863 -32.33 -18.78 1.93
CA ALA A 863 -30.92 -19.16 1.94
C ALA A 863 -30.27 -18.77 3.27
N ASP A 864 -30.59 -17.58 3.82
CA ASP A 864 -30.14 -17.15 5.16
C ASP A 864 -30.59 -18.08 6.29
N TRP A 865 -31.77 -18.67 6.17
CA TRP A 865 -32.23 -19.68 7.12
C TRP A 865 -31.45 -20.98 6.97
N LEU A 866 -31.25 -21.47 5.74
CA LEU A 866 -30.50 -22.70 5.46
C LEU A 866 -29.03 -22.60 5.89
N SER A 867 -28.38 -21.47 5.62
CA SER A 867 -26.98 -21.23 5.98
C SER A 867 -26.79 -21.27 7.50
N LYS A 868 -27.72 -20.71 8.29
CA LYS A 868 -27.69 -20.82 9.76
C LYS A 868 -28.06 -22.21 10.27
N HIS A 869 -29.01 -22.87 9.63
CA HIS A 869 -29.46 -24.20 10.02
C HIS A 869 -28.38 -25.28 9.78
N SER A 870 -27.47 -25.03 8.83
CA SER A 870 -26.34 -25.92 8.55
C SER A 870 -25.45 -26.20 9.77
N LEU A 871 -25.41 -25.29 10.76
CA LEU A 871 -24.60 -25.45 11.99
C LEU A 871 -25.07 -26.59 12.91
N VAL A 872 -26.27 -27.13 12.69
CA VAL A 872 -26.78 -28.31 13.40
C VAL A 872 -26.26 -29.62 12.80
N TYR A 873 -25.73 -29.57 11.57
CA TYR A 873 -25.23 -30.75 10.87
C TYR A 873 -23.75 -30.99 11.18
N PRO A 874 -23.30 -32.26 11.21
CA PRO A 874 -21.87 -32.59 11.21
C PRO A 874 -21.17 -31.99 9.99
N TYR A 875 -19.84 -31.85 10.04
CA TYR A 875 -19.06 -31.36 8.89
C TYR A 875 -19.40 -32.13 7.61
N GLY A 876 -19.57 -31.40 6.50
CA GLY A 876 -19.92 -31.96 5.20
C GLY A 876 -21.08 -31.24 4.52
N VAL A 877 -21.45 -31.73 3.35
CA VAL A 877 -22.52 -31.19 2.50
C VAL A 877 -23.67 -32.16 2.44
N TYR A 878 -24.89 -31.69 2.71
CA TYR A 878 -26.10 -32.49 2.73
C TYR A 878 -27.10 -31.93 1.74
N GLU A 879 -27.51 -32.74 0.77
CA GLU A 879 -28.57 -32.42 -0.17
C GLU A 879 -29.94 -32.70 0.46
N LEU A 880 -30.88 -31.78 0.28
CA LEU A 880 -32.23 -31.82 0.82
C LEU A 880 -33.23 -31.97 -0.32
N ALA A 881 -33.91 -33.12 -0.39
CA ALA A 881 -34.99 -33.35 -1.35
C ALA A 881 -36.22 -32.49 -1.04
N GLU A 882 -36.54 -32.33 0.25
CA GLU A 882 -37.69 -31.54 0.72
C GLU A 882 -37.26 -30.37 1.62
N PRO A 883 -38.06 -29.28 1.67
CA PRO A 883 -37.75 -28.14 2.52
C PRO A 883 -37.93 -28.50 4.02
N PRO A 884 -36.98 -28.15 4.90
CA PRO A 884 -37.12 -28.33 6.33
C PRO A 884 -38.38 -27.65 6.88
N ASN A 885 -39.00 -28.22 7.91
CA ASN A 885 -40.28 -27.72 8.45
C ASN A 885 -40.23 -26.24 8.85
N GLY A 886 -39.12 -25.78 9.44
CA GLY A 886 -38.92 -24.38 9.82
C GLY A 886 -38.82 -23.39 8.64
N LEU A 887 -38.56 -23.89 7.43
CA LEU A 887 -38.41 -23.08 6.22
C LEU A 887 -39.72 -22.94 5.42
N LYS A 888 -40.69 -23.86 5.61
CA LYS A 888 -41.94 -23.91 4.85
C LYS A 888 -42.73 -22.60 4.90
N GLN A 889 -42.72 -21.89 6.03
CA GLN A 889 -43.40 -20.61 6.14
C GLN A 889 -42.73 -19.52 5.29
N VAL A 890 -41.40 -19.43 5.31
CA VAL A 890 -40.66 -18.45 4.50
C VAL A 890 -40.92 -18.68 3.01
N LEU A 891 -40.93 -19.94 2.56
CA LEU A 891 -41.26 -20.29 1.17
C LEU A 891 -42.68 -19.88 0.79
N ARG A 892 -43.66 -20.06 1.69
CA ARG A 892 -45.04 -19.59 1.47
C ARG A 892 -45.12 -18.07 1.37
N ASP A 893 -44.46 -17.36 2.26
CA ASP A 893 -44.42 -15.89 2.22
C ASP A 893 -43.83 -15.40 0.89
N ASP A 894 -42.73 -16.01 0.43
CA ASP A 894 -42.09 -15.68 -0.85
C ASP A 894 -43.03 -15.95 -2.04
N MET A 895 -43.74 -17.09 -2.05
CA MET A 895 -44.72 -17.44 -3.10
C MET A 895 -45.92 -16.49 -3.13
N LEU A 896 -46.29 -15.90 -1.98
CA LEU A 896 -47.36 -14.92 -1.85
C LEU A 896 -46.90 -13.48 -2.15
N GLY A 897 -45.62 -13.28 -2.48
CA GLY A 897 -45.07 -11.98 -2.82
C GLY A 897 -44.86 -11.05 -1.62
N ALA A 898 -44.58 -11.59 -0.43
CA ALA A 898 -44.30 -10.79 0.76
C ALA A 898 -43.07 -9.88 0.56
N THR A 899 -43.18 -8.63 0.98
CA THR A 899 -42.09 -7.64 0.91
C THR A 899 -41.81 -6.97 2.26
N PHE A 900 -40.60 -6.47 2.43
CA PHE A 900 -40.12 -5.81 3.65
C PHE A 900 -39.48 -4.47 3.32
N GLN A 901 -39.79 -3.44 4.11
CA GLN A 901 -39.26 -2.09 3.91
C GLN A 901 -37.79 -1.99 4.31
N ARG A 902 -36.95 -1.53 3.37
CA ARG A 902 -35.53 -1.24 3.62
C ARG A 902 -35.13 0.12 3.07
N ARG A 903 -34.28 0.85 3.78
CA ARG A 903 -33.62 2.07 3.27
C ARG A 903 -32.42 1.67 2.39
N ILE A 904 -32.57 1.79 1.07
CA ILE A 904 -31.53 1.43 0.08
C ILE A 904 -30.84 2.66 -0.48
N VAL A 905 -29.58 2.48 -0.92
CA VAL A 905 -28.81 3.50 -1.62
C VAL A 905 -29.09 3.38 -3.12
N THR A 906 -29.73 4.40 -3.72
CA THR A 906 -29.87 4.44 -5.19
C THR A 906 -28.50 4.72 -5.82
N PRO A 907 -28.06 3.97 -6.84
CA PRO A 907 -26.91 4.37 -7.64
C PRO A 907 -27.17 5.75 -8.25
N PRO A 908 -26.15 6.59 -8.48
CA PRO A 908 -26.35 7.82 -9.22
C PRO A 908 -26.96 7.45 -10.57
N SER A 909 -28.21 7.85 -10.80
CA SER A 909 -28.85 7.74 -12.10
C SER A 909 -27.90 8.33 -13.12
N SER A 910 -27.47 7.52 -14.09
CA SER A 910 -26.95 8.04 -15.34
C SER A 910 -28.04 8.95 -15.90
N ILE A 911 -27.86 10.25 -15.72
CA ILE A 911 -28.63 11.27 -16.42
C ILE A 911 -28.37 10.99 -17.91
N PRO A 912 -29.41 10.93 -18.76
CA PRO A 912 -29.24 10.72 -20.20
C PRO A 912 -28.33 11.78 -20.84
#